data_AF-A0A9P7P6H1-F1
#
_entry.id   AF-A0A9P7P6H1-F1
#
_cell.length_a   1.000
_cell.length_b   1.000
_cell.length_c   1.000
_cell.angle_alpha   90.00
_cell.angle_beta   90.00
_cell.angle_gamma   90.00
#
_symmetry.space_group_name_H-M   'P 1'
#
loop_
_entity.id
_entity.type
_entity.pdbx_description
1 polymer ?
#
loop_
_entity_poly.entity_id
_entity_poly.type
_entity_poly.pdbx_seq_one_letter_code
_entity_poly.pdbx_strand_id
1 'polypeptide(L)'
;MRVPIATQLGPASHTITALAPVDEAAVTLIWAVMLIPGRGNPIMNGCVAIRGDKIEWVGEYPRRPHKYLEVIPTCVSVLMPGLWDCHTHFLALDIGNSMAAPVGFLPGSPALAGAITANDLRVTLDAGYTSVRELGGYAGDVWPAVKDGHLEGPNIYSAIGLLSITGGHGDEQSQPLSTIADAMTHGSMPLAVCDGVQDCVKTVRKMIRRGARVIKVCSSGGVLSLNDDPEDRQFSDEELRAIVEEAGRSRRAVASHAIGKAGIMAALRAGAKTIEHGFYMDDEVADLMIEKDAIYVPTQHIVRVLKADYLDLLPEPSRRKLIKLYEQSQVAYKLAIKKGVKIAMGTDTGSSLRTSRLSHGKNAHELVYAVEMGMTPLQAIESATAIGPETLGGLAPVSGQLKEGFDADLIAISRSPLDDIKVLTDVKNVTHVWKGATEQHLRAQLELLQNHDADASASTATDLHDSRGSLSHSPPSPPRDGHGYQELAAASHEAARTLSKAGGESHIHPDLRGAAEHASEMMALDPPADQSPGENHQEPAQTAVAANPLSPGAQLAAIGESKKAKRELSQSKRAAQNRAAQRAFRQRKEGYIKKLEQQVREFGDLENTFKVVQSENYALRSYVVHLQSRLLNTQGEYPPPPPNINLTQTAGLPPPPIAAPHAPPLSAAAAAAASAAPAAAGPPPQPQSAPEHAPQDVGVSSTPLEAVAQAVAGLAAHEELAQCEPHQQEHQEQPHHQHQSYPSPDYKQEPCEQAP
;
A
#
# COMPACT_ATOMS: atom_id res chain seq x y z
N MET A 1 -20.68 -30.00 -19.83
CA MET A 1 -22.00 -29.99 -19.17
C MET A 1 -21.85 -29.32 -17.82
N ARG A 2 -22.46 -28.14 -17.61
CA ARG A 2 -22.58 -27.52 -16.29
C ARG A 2 -24.07 -27.45 -15.97
N VAL A 3 -24.47 -28.03 -14.86
CA VAL A 3 -25.84 -28.02 -14.35
C VAL A 3 -26.06 -26.70 -13.60
N PRO A 4 -27.13 -25.94 -13.87
CA PRO A 4 -27.45 -24.74 -13.11
C PRO A 4 -28.08 -25.12 -11.76
N ILE A 5 -27.60 -24.50 -10.68
CA ILE A 5 -28.22 -24.58 -9.36
C ILE A 5 -29.21 -23.41 -9.26
N ALA A 6 -30.49 -23.72 -9.08
CA ALA A 6 -31.53 -22.73 -8.88
C ALA A 6 -31.50 -22.23 -7.43
N THR A 7 -31.28 -20.94 -7.23
CA THR A 7 -31.39 -20.27 -5.93
C THR A 7 -32.85 -19.92 -5.66
N GLN A 8 -33.46 -20.53 -4.64
CA GLN A 8 -34.76 -20.11 -4.12
C GLN A 8 -34.57 -18.86 -3.23
N LEU A 9 -35.21 -17.76 -3.60
CA LEU A 9 -35.31 -16.53 -2.81
C LEU A 9 -36.44 -16.68 -1.77
N GLY A 10 -36.11 -16.45 -0.49
CA GLY A 10 -37.10 -16.32 0.59
C GLY A 10 -37.75 -14.92 0.63
N PRO A 11 -38.82 -14.72 1.42
CA PRO A 11 -39.68 -13.54 1.31
C PRO A 11 -39.02 -12.27 1.87
N ALA A 12 -39.19 -11.19 1.11
CA ALA A 12 -38.64 -9.87 1.35
C ALA A 12 -39.36 -9.11 2.47
N SER A 13 -38.59 -8.46 3.35
CA SER A 13 -39.07 -7.30 4.11
C SER A 13 -37.91 -6.41 4.52
N HIS A 14 -37.30 -5.72 3.56
CA HIS A 14 -36.71 -4.39 3.73
C HIS A 14 -36.75 -3.70 2.36
N THR A 15 -37.41 -2.55 2.28
CA THR A 15 -37.52 -1.75 1.05
C THR A 15 -36.16 -1.10 0.77
N ILE A 16 -35.26 -1.88 0.18
CA ILE A 16 -34.11 -1.37 -0.55
C ILE A 16 -34.66 -0.86 -1.88
N THR A 17 -34.36 0.39 -2.23
CA THR A 17 -34.55 0.86 -3.60
C THR A 17 -33.63 0.03 -4.49
N ALA A 18 -34.12 -1.12 -4.96
CA ALA A 18 -33.45 -1.88 -5.99
C ALA A 18 -33.27 -0.95 -7.18
N LEU A 19 -32.04 -0.85 -7.69
CA LEU A 19 -31.77 -0.21 -8.98
C LEU A 19 -32.81 -0.75 -9.96
N ALA A 20 -33.63 0.15 -10.51
CA ALA A 20 -34.65 -0.26 -11.47
C ALA A 20 -33.95 -1.06 -12.59
N PRO A 21 -34.50 -2.20 -13.02
CA PRO A 21 -33.94 -2.93 -14.14
C PRO A 21 -33.80 -1.95 -15.30
N VAL A 22 -32.58 -1.84 -15.81
CA VAL A 22 -32.29 -0.99 -16.97
C VAL A 22 -33.12 -1.53 -18.11
N ASP A 23 -34.10 -0.75 -18.57
CA ASP A 23 -34.87 -1.11 -19.75
C ASP A 23 -33.93 -1.02 -20.96
N GLU A 24 -33.43 -2.16 -21.44
CA GLU A 24 -32.60 -2.22 -22.64
C GLU A 24 -33.31 -1.64 -23.89
N ALA A 25 -34.64 -1.46 -23.83
CA ALA A 25 -35.41 -0.79 -24.87
C ALA A 25 -35.33 0.75 -24.78
N ALA A 26 -35.10 1.32 -23.59
CA ALA A 26 -35.04 2.76 -23.37
C ALA A 26 -33.69 3.35 -23.80
N VAL A 27 -33.74 4.50 -24.49
CA VAL A 27 -32.56 5.26 -24.92
C VAL A 27 -32.44 6.50 -24.08
N THR A 28 -31.25 6.72 -23.51
CA THR A 28 -30.90 8.00 -22.89
C THR A 28 -30.15 8.84 -23.92
N LEU A 29 -30.66 10.04 -24.21
CA LEU A 29 -30.00 10.99 -25.10
C LEU A 29 -29.43 12.13 -24.25
N ILE A 30 -28.15 12.44 -24.42
CA ILE A 30 -27.48 13.52 -23.70
C ILE A 30 -26.96 14.52 -24.73
N TRP A 31 -27.39 15.76 -24.62
CA TRP A 31 -26.91 16.87 -25.43
C TRP A 31 -25.94 17.72 -24.61
N ALA A 32 -24.81 18.08 -25.22
CA ALA A 32 -23.80 18.92 -24.59
C ALA A 32 -23.44 20.11 -25.47
N VAL A 33 -23.26 21.29 -24.86
CA VAL A 33 -22.68 22.44 -25.58
C VAL A 33 -21.29 22.08 -26.13
N MET A 34 -20.49 21.38 -25.32
CA MET A 34 -19.21 20.79 -25.73
C MET A 34 -19.11 19.33 -25.29
N LEU A 35 -18.77 18.44 -26.22
CA LEU A 35 -18.49 17.04 -25.95
C LEU A 35 -17.00 16.77 -26.17
N ILE A 36 -16.28 16.38 -25.13
CA ILE A 36 -14.87 15.98 -25.21
C ILE A 36 -14.83 14.45 -25.31
N PRO A 37 -14.39 13.85 -26.42
CA PRO A 37 -14.52 12.39 -26.63
C PRO A 37 -13.54 11.54 -25.82
N GLY A 38 -12.61 12.13 -25.08
CA GLY A 38 -11.50 11.46 -24.40
C GLY A 38 -10.25 11.41 -25.28
N ARG A 39 -10.38 10.95 -26.53
CA ARG A 39 -9.33 10.99 -27.57
C ARG A 39 -9.87 11.66 -28.84
N GLY A 40 -9.13 12.65 -29.34
CA GLY A 40 -9.52 13.43 -30.51
C GLY A 40 -10.17 14.78 -30.16
N ASN A 41 -10.61 15.51 -31.19
CA ASN A 41 -11.10 16.87 -31.05
C ASN A 41 -12.48 16.94 -30.37
N PRO A 42 -12.74 17.95 -29.52
CA PRO A 42 -14.06 18.21 -28.98
C PRO A 42 -15.11 18.48 -30.08
N ILE A 43 -16.35 18.06 -29.83
CA ILE A 43 -17.51 18.27 -30.70
C ILE A 43 -18.40 19.34 -30.06
N MET A 44 -18.58 20.47 -30.74
CA MET A 44 -19.53 21.50 -30.31
C MET A 44 -20.96 21.09 -30.68
N ASN A 45 -21.93 21.41 -29.81
CA ASN A 45 -23.30 20.89 -29.92
C ASN A 45 -23.32 19.36 -30.05
N GLY A 46 -22.46 18.70 -29.27
CA GLY A 46 -22.29 17.26 -29.28
C GLY A 46 -23.45 16.53 -28.62
N CYS A 47 -23.60 15.26 -28.94
CA CYS A 47 -24.63 14.42 -28.38
C CYS A 47 -24.18 12.95 -28.31
N VAL A 48 -24.62 12.26 -27.26
CA VAL A 48 -24.44 10.82 -27.06
C VAL A 48 -25.82 10.18 -26.89
N ALA A 49 -26.05 9.06 -27.57
CA ALA A 49 -27.16 8.16 -27.30
C ALA A 49 -26.65 6.89 -26.59
N ILE A 50 -27.26 6.55 -25.47
CA ILE A 50 -26.91 5.42 -24.62
C ILE A 50 -28.08 4.44 -24.63
N ARG A 51 -27.76 3.15 -24.75
CA ARG A 51 -28.72 2.06 -24.63
C ARG A 51 -28.11 0.97 -23.76
N GLY A 52 -28.82 0.58 -22.72
CA GLY A 52 -28.25 -0.30 -21.70
C GLY A 52 -26.99 0.36 -21.11
N ASP A 53 -25.91 -0.40 -21.02
CA ASP A 53 -24.60 0.05 -20.52
C ASP A 53 -23.64 0.53 -21.62
N LYS A 54 -24.10 0.69 -22.86
CA LYS A 54 -23.26 1.05 -24.01
C LYS A 54 -23.66 2.37 -24.67
N ILE A 55 -22.66 3.02 -25.24
CA ILE A 55 -22.84 4.13 -26.17
C ILE A 55 -23.27 3.55 -27.52
N GLU A 56 -24.49 3.85 -27.95
CA GLU A 56 -25.05 3.43 -29.23
C GLU A 56 -24.70 4.42 -30.36
N TRP A 57 -24.52 5.71 -30.04
CA TRP A 57 -24.17 6.71 -31.04
C TRP A 57 -23.52 7.95 -30.39
N VAL A 58 -22.62 8.61 -31.12
CA VAL A 58 -22.01 9.89 -30.75
C VAL A 58 -21.84 10.79 -31.98
N GLY A 59 -22.09 12.09 -31.85
CA GLY A 59 -21.87 13.05 -32.94
C GLY A 59 -22.46 14.42 -32.68
N GLU A 60 -22.55 15.24 -33.73
CA GLU A 60 -23.24 16.54 -33.69
C GLU A 60 -24.75 16.33 -33.55
N TYR A 61 -25.39 17.00 -32.59
CA TYR A 61 -26.83 16.86 -32.30
C TYR A 61 -27.78 17.06 -33.49
N PRO A 62 -27.56 18.02 -34.41
CA PRO A 62 -28.38 18.16 -35.62
C PRO A 62 -28.29 16.96 -36.57
N ARG A 63 -27.21 16.16 -36.48
CA ARG A 63 -26.97 14.98 -37.31
C ARG A 63 -27.38 13.67 -36.63
N ARG A 64 -28.07 13.74 -35.49
CA ARG A 64 -28.51 12.54 -34.77
C ARG A 64 -29.43 11.68 -35.65
N PRO A 65 -29.31 10.34 -35.60
CA PRO A 65 -30.20 9.44 -36.33
C PRO A 65 -31.69 9.73 -36.09
N HIS A 66 -32.52 9.52 -37.12
CA HIS A 66 -33.97 9.78 -37.07
C HIS A 66 -34.68 9.09 -35.89
N LYS A 67 -34.20 7.90 -35.48
CA LYS A 67 -34.72 7.15 -34.32
C LYS A 67 -34.61 7.89 -32.98
N TYR A 68 -33.84 8.97 -32.90
CA TYR A 68 -33.66 9.78 -31.68
C TYR A 68 -34.31 11.17 -31.79
N LEU A 69 -35.12 11.44 -32.81
CA LEU A 69 -35.76 12.76 -32.98
C LEU A 69 -36.80 13.06 -31.90
N GLU A 70 -37.50 12.03 -31.43
CA GLU A 70 -38.56 12.15 -30.41
C GLU A 70 -38.05 11.95 -28.98
N VAL A 71 -36.77 11.59 -28.81
CA VAL A 71 -36.16 11.42 -27.49
C VAL A 71 -35.74 12.80 -26.96
N ILE A 72 -36.27 13.20 -25.81
CA ILE A 72 -35.92 14.46 -25.16
C ILE A 72 -34.52 14.31 -24.53
N PRO A 73 -33.53 15.14 -24.93
CA PRO A 73 -32.19 15.03 -24.38
C PRO A 73 -32.09 15.64 -22.98
N THR A 74 -31.26 15.04 -22.13
CA THR A 74 -30.68 15.73 -20.97
C THR A 74 -29.65 16.74 -21.47
N CYS A 75 -29.80 18.01 -21.11
CA CYS A 75 -28.94 19.10 -21.56
C CYS A 75 -27.86 19.42 -20.53
N VAL A 76 -26.59 19.40 -20.94
CA VAL A 76 -25.43 19.70 -20.09
C VAL A 76 -24.46 20.68 -20.74
N SER A 77 -23.63 21.36 -19.94
CA SER A 77 -22.61 22.28 -20.46
C SER A 77 -21.51 21.52 -21.18
N VAL A 78 -20.81 20.64 -20.46
CA VAL A 78 -19.68 19.88 -20.99
C VAL A 78 -19.90 18.41 -20.67
N LEU A 79 -19.72 17.53 -21.64
CA LEU A 79 -19.78 16.08 -21.48
C LEU A 79 -18.43 15.46 -21.85
N MET A 80 -17.94 14.53 -21.02
CA MET A 80 -16.69 13.81 -21.26
C MET A 80 -16.77 12.38 -20.68
N PRO A 81 -15.86 11.45 -21.06
CA PRO A 81 -15.80 10.15 -20.41
C PRO A 81 -15.54 10.32 -18.92
N GLY A 82 -16.04 9.36 -18.13
CA GLY A 82 -15.69 9.29 -16.72
C GLY A 82 -14.19 9.09 -16.54
N LEU A 83 -13.66 9.71 -15.49
CA LEU A 83 -12.23 9.74 -15.25
C LEU A 83 -11.71 8.41 -14.70
N TRP A 84 -10.46 8.13 -15.03
CA TRP A 84 -9.66 7.04 -14.54
C TRP A 84 -8.54 7.57 -13.65
N ASP A 85 -8.37 6.96 -12.48
CA ASP A 85 -7.14 7.06 -11.71
C ASP A 85 -6.42 5.70 -11.76
N CYS A 86 -5.25 5.66 -12.39
CA CYS A 86 -4.52 4.43 -12.64
C CYS A 86 -3.54 4.05 -11.50
N HIS A 87 -3.54 4.77 -10.39
CA HIS A 87 -2.73 4.44 -9.22
C HIS A 87 -3.42 4.96 -7.95
N THR A 88 -4.19 4.10 -7.28
CA THR A 88 -4.82 4.41 -5.98
C THR A 88 -4.62 3.27 -5.00
N HIS A 89 -4.78 3.57 -3.71
CA HIS A 89 -4.69 2.61 -2.63
C HIS A 89 -5.83 2.81 -1.63
N PHE A 90 -6.86 1.96 -1.63
CA PHE A 90 -7.93 2.05 -0.63
C PHE A 90 -7.48 1.33 0.65
N LEU A 91 -6.79 2.06 1.52
CA LEU A 91 -6.10 1.50 2.70
C LEU A 91 -6.85 1.69 4.01
N ALA A 92 -7.99 2.39 3.99
CA ALA A 92 -8.76 2.77 5.18
C ALA A 92 -7.95 3.61 6.20
N LEU A 93 -7.06 4.48 5.71
CA LEU A 93 -6.17 5.31 6.54
C LEU A 93 -6.93 6.52 7.11
N ASP A 94 -7.59 6.32 8.26
CA ASP A 94 -8.10 7.36 9.18
C ASP A 94 -8.36 6.85 10.61
N ILE A 95 -7.99 5.59 10.93
CA ILE A 95 -8.14 5.04 12.28
C ILE A 95 -6.81 5.19 13.01
N GLY A 96 -6.76 6.07 14.02
CA GLY A 96 -5.65 6.12 14.98
C GLY A 96 -4.57 7.17 14.74
N ASN A 97 -4.88 8.26 14.04
CA ASN A 97 -4.09 9.49 14.04
C ASN A 97 -2.60 9.36 13.64
N SER A 98 -2.21 8.31 12.90
CA SER A 98 -0.84 8.18 12.47
C SER A 98 -0.67 7.22 11.29
N MET A 99 0.28 7.55 10.42
CA MET A 99 0.94 6.62 9.52
C MET A 99 1.65 5.46 10.26
N ALA A 100 1.68 5.48 11.60
CA ALA A 100 2.42 4.55 12.46
C ALA A 100 1.69 3.25 12.81
N ALA A 101 0.40 3.08 12.49
CA ALA A 101 -0.31 1.83 12.77
C ALA A 101 -1.14 1.39 11.56
N PRO A 102 -0.58 0.58 10.65
CA PRO A 102 -1.34 0.04 9.53
C PRO A 102 -2.58 -0.67 10.06
N VAL A 103 -3.77 -0.23 9.58
CA VAL A 103 -5.07 -0.81 9.94
C VAL A 103 -5.03 -2.33 9.82
N GLY A 104 -4.21 -2.86 8.90
CA GLY A 104 -4.04 -4.28 8.66
C GLY A 104 -3.56 -5.13 9.85
N PHE A 105 -3.02 -4.53 10.90
CA PHE A 105 -2.62 -5.24 12.13
C PHE A 105 -3.65 -5.18 13.26
N LEU A 106 -4.77 -4.48 13.06
CA LEU A 106 -5.85 -4.44 14.05
C LEU A 106 -6.68 -5.74 14.01
N PRO A 107 -7.16 -6.25 15.16
CA PRO A 107 -8.12 -7.35 15.17
C PRO A 107 -9.38 -6.99 14.38
N GLY A 108 -9.82 -7.87 13.48
CA GLY A 108 -10.99 -7.61 12.62
C GLY A 108 -10.75 -6.55 11.53
N SER A 109 -9.49 -6.20 11.26
CA SER A 109 -9.09 -5.17 10.29
C SER A 109 -9.76 -5.24 8.92
N PRO A 110 -10.01 -6.41 8.28
CA PRO A 110 -10.58 -6.42 6.94
C PRO A 110 -12.03 -5.92 6.91
N ALA A 111 -12.83 -6.23 7.94
CA ALA A 111 -14.22 -5.79 8.03
C ALA A 111 -14.29 -4.26 8.23
N LEU A 112 -13.45 -3.74 9.11
CA LEU A 112 -13.34 -2.32 9.39
C LEU A 112 -12.82 -1.55 8.17
N ALA A 113 -11.80 -2.07 7.49
CA ALA A 113 -11.26 -1.49 6.28
C ALA A 113 -12.29 -1.50 5.14
N GLY A 114 -13.07 -2.58 5.00
CA GLY A 114 -14.16 -2.65 4.04
C GLY A 114 -15.25 -1.60 4.29
N ALA A 115 -15.63 -1.38 5.56
CA ALA A 115 -16.63 -0.37 5.92
C ALA A 115 -16.17 1.06 5.58
N ILE A 116 -14.91 1.39 5.81
CA ILE A 116 -14.33 2.71 5.44
C ILE A 116 -14.22 2.84 3.92
N THR A 117 -13.72 1.78 3.28
CA THR A 117 -13.52 1.74 1.81
C THR A 117 -14.83 2.00 1.06
N ALA A 118 -15.97 1.56 1.58
CA ALA A 118 -17.28 1.86 0.99
C ALA A 118 -17.52 3.37 0.82
N ASN A 119 -17.17 4.18 1.83
CA ASN A 119 -17.31 5.63 1.74
C ASN A 119 -16.25 6.26 0.82
N ASP A 120 -15.02 5.72 0.80
CA ASP A 120 -13.95 6.17 -0.09
C ASP A 120 -14.28 5.93 -1.58
N LEU A 121 -14.91 4.79 -1.88
CA LEU A 121 -15.39 4.45 -3.22
C LEU A 121 -16.48 5.42 -3.69
N ARG A 122 -17.47 5.72 -2.83
CA ARG A 122 -18.54 6.68 -3.14
C ARG A 122 -17.99 8.06 -3.43
N VAL A 123 -17.15 8.64 -2.56
CA VAL A 123 -16.60 9.99 -2.80
C VAL A 123 -15.68 10.06 -4.02
N THR A 124 -15.03 8.95 -4.37
CA THR A 124 -14.23 8.86 -5.61
C THR A 124 -15.15 8.94 -6.84
N LEU A 125 -16.27 8.20 -6.82
CA LEU A 125 -17.28 8.25 -7.88
C LEU A 125 -17.92 9.65 -8.00
N ASP A 126 -18.29 10.25 -6.87
CA ASP A 126 -18.88 11.60 -6.81
C ASP A 126 -17.94 12.65 -7.43
N ALA A 127 -16.62 12.46 -7.31
CA ALA A 127 -15.60 13.31 -7.93
C ALA A 127 -15.43 13.09 -9.44
N GLY A 128 -16.26 12.25 -10.06
CA GLY A 128 -16.26 11.97 -11.50
C GLY A 128 -15.32 10.85 -11.95
N TYR A 129 -14.74 10.09 -11.01
CA TYR A 129 -13.91 8.93 -11.33
C TYR A 129 -14.79 7.70 -11.40
N THR A 130 -15.12 7.27 -12.62
CA THR A 130 -15.96 6.09 -12.86
C THR A 130 -15.14 4.80 -12.88
N SER A 131 -13.82 4.88 -12.93
CA SER A 131 -12.93 3.72 -12.90
C SER A 131 -11.64 4.01 -12.12
N VAL A 132 -11.16 3.00 -11.40
CA VAL A 132 -9.90 3.06 -10.64
C VAL A 132 -9.07 1.80 -10.84
N ARG A 133 -7.75 1.98 -10.98
CA ARG A 133 -6.78 0.88 -10.89
C ARG A 133 -6.11 0.93 -9.51
N GLU A 134 -6.63 0.11 -8.61
CA GLU A 134 -6.06 -0.03 -7.27
C GLU A 134 -4.78 -0.88 -7.34
N LEU A 135 -3.64 -0.34 -6.89
CA LEU A 135 -2.35 -1.04 -6.92
C LEU A 135 -1.95 -1.63 -5.55
N GLY A 136 -2.90 -1.69 -4.62
CA GLY A 136 -2.79 -2.35 -3.32
C GLY A 136 -3.79 -1.74 -2.36
N GLY A 137 -4.78 -2.50 -1.92
CA GLY A 137 -5.80 -2.02 -1.00
C GLY A 137 -6.96 -2.99 -0.85
N TYR A 138 -8.04 -2.54 -0.22
CA TYR A 138 -9.22 -3.35 0.10
C TYR A 138 -10.37 -3.19 -0.91
N ALA A 139 -10.28 -2.27 -1.88
CA ALA A 139 -11.35 -2.09 -2.86
C ALA A 139 -11.59 -3.34 -3.70
N GLY A 140 -10.52 -4.06 -4.06
CA GLY A 140 -10.62 -5.33 -4.77
C GLY A 140 -11.36 -6.44 -4.00
N ASP A 141 -11.27 -6.46 -2.67
CA ASP A 141 -11.97 -7.44 -1.84
C ASP A 141 -13.47 -7.11 -1.72
N VAL A 142 -13.85 -5.83 -1.72
CA VAL A 142 -15.26 -5.38 -1.70
C VAL A 142 -15.87 -5.18 -3.10
N TRP A 143 -15.09 -5.33 -4.17
CA TRP A 143 -15.55 -5.16 -5.55
C TRP A 143 -16.81 -5.95 -5.91
N PRO A 144 -17.02 -7.21 -5.46
CA PRO A 144 -18.27 -7.91 -5.74
C PRO A 144 -19.51 -7.14 -5.26
N ALA A 145 -19.43 -6.47 -4.11
CA ALA A 145 -20.53 -5.66 -3.59
C ALA A 145 -20.78 -4.40 -4.45
N VAL A 146 -19.74 -3.81 -5.04
CA VAL A 146 -19.89 -2.70 -5.99
C VAL A 146 -20.49 -3.18 -7.31
N LYS A 147 -20.01 -4.32 -7.81
CA LYS A 147 -20.51 -4.92 -9.06
C LYS A 147 -21.99 -5.29 -8.95
N ASP A 148 -22.39 -5.88 -7.83
CA ASP A 148 -23.75 -6.38 -7.60
C ASP A 148 -24.71 -5.26 -7.10
N GLY A 149 -24.22 -4.02 -7.01
CA GLY A 149 -25.03 -2.84 -6.68
C GLY A 149 -25.32 -2.66 -5.18
N HIS A 150 -24.65 -3.41 -4.30
CA HIS A 150 -24.77 -3.23 -2.84
C HIS A 150 -23.98 -2.04 -2.31
N LEU A 151 -22.90 -1.65 -2.99
CA LEU A 151 -22.09 -0.46 -2.69
C LEU A 151 -21.99 0.44 -3.92
N GLU A 152 -22.03 1.74 -3.71
CA GLU A 152 -21.73 2.72 -4.74
C GLU A 152 -20.22 2.91 -4.89
N GLY A 153 -19.75 3.06 -6.13
CA GLY A 153 -18.34 3.25 -6.40
C GLY A 153 -17.95 3.10 -7.87
N PRO A 154 -16.70 3.42 -8.23
CA PRO A 154 -16.15 3.21 -9.57
C PRO A 154 -16.10 1.72 -9.97
N ASN A 155 -15.81 1.46 -11.24
CA ASN A 155 -15.28 0.17 -11.68
C ASN A 155 -13.89 -0.03 -11.07
N ILE A 156 -13.69 -1.13 -10.34
CA ILE A 156 -12.45 -1.40 -9.60
C ILE A 156 -11.63 -2.45 -10.34
N TYR A 157 -10.41 -2.07 -10.73
CA TYR A 157 -9.42 -2.95 -11.33
C TYR A 157 -8.24 -3.10 -10.38
N SER A 158 -8.37 -4.01 -9.42
CA SER A 158 -7.44 -4.12 -8.30
C SER A 158 -6.29 -5.11 -8.54
N ALA A 159 -5.11 -4.77 -8.02
CA ALA A 159 -3.98 -5.67 -7.79
C ALA A 159 -4.15 -6.54 -6.55
N ILE A 160 -5.12 -6.22 -5.70
CA ILE A 160 -5.36 -6.74 -4.35
C ILE A 160 -4.22 -6.36 -3.42
N GLY A 161 -3.02 -6.91 -3.65
CA GLY A 161 -1.82 -6.54 -2.93
C GLY A 161 -0.64 -6.37 -3.86
N LEU A 162 0.27 -5.48 -3.47
CA LEU A 162 1.54 -5.29 -4.16
C LEU A 162 2.55 -6.37 -3.74
N LEU A 163 3.33 -6.86 -4.69
CA LEU A 163 4.38 -7.86 -4.47
C LEU A 163 5.71 -7.17 -4.22
N SER A 164 6.43 -7.62 -3.20
CA SER A 164 7.76 -7.13 -2.81
C SER A 164 8.67 -8.29 -2.44
N ILE A 165 9.99 -8.08 -2.50
CA ILE A 165 10.97 -8.99 -1.88
C ILE A 165 10.99 -8.78 -0.36
N THR A 166 11.56 -9.73 0.38
CA THR A 166 11.88 -9.53 1.80
C THR A 166 12.83 -8.34 1.95
N GLY A 167 12.52 -7.42 2.86
CA GLY A 167 13.25 -6.16 3.04
C GLY A 167 13.01 -5.13 1.93
N GLY A 168 12.09 -5.38 1.00
CA GLY A 168 11.75 -4.46 -0.08
C GLY A 168 10.78 -3.35 0.32
N HIS A 169 10.32 -2.58 -0.67
CA HIS A 169 9.46 -1.41 -0.44
C HIS A 169 8.09 -1.79 0.14
N GLY A 170 7.55 -2.92 -0.33
CA GLY A 170 6.28 -3.47 0.13
C GLY A 170 6.38 -4.38 1.35
N ASP A 171 7.52 -4.39 2.05
CA ASP A 171 7.69 -5.10 3.31
C ASP A 171 7.52 -4.11 4.47
N GLU A 172 6.76 -4.49 5.49
CA GLU A 172 6.59 -3.69 6.69
C GLU A 172 7.73 -4.01 7.67
N GLN A 173 8.88 -3.40 7.38
CA GLN A 173 10.18 -3.67 7.99
C GLN A 173 10.25 -3.37 9.50
N SER A 174 9.25 -2.66 10.04
CA SER A 174 9.14 -2.40 11.48
C SER A 174 8.54 -3.57 12.27
N GLN A 175 7.98 -4.57 11.58
CA GLN A 175 7.27 -5.69 12.20
C GLN A 175 8.07 -7.00 12.11
N PRO A 176 7.86 -7.95 13.05
CA PRO A 176 8.43 -9.28 12.94
C PRO A 176 7.99 -10.01 11.66
N LEU A 177 8.89 -10.79 11.05
CA LEU A 177 8.58 -11.59 9.85
C LEU A 177 7.36 -12.51 10.03
N SER A 178 7.16 -13.05 11.23
CA SER A 178 5.98 -13.87 11.54
C SER A 178 4.68 -13.09 11.42
N THR A 179 4.69 -11.80 11.79
CA THR A 179 3.54 -10.90 11.65
C THR A 179 3.23 -10.62 10.18
N ILE A 180 4.26 -10.43 9.36
CA ILE A 180 4.11 -10.26 7.90
C ILE A 180 3.55 -11.53 7.26
N ALA A 181 4.09 -12.69 7.60
CA ALA A 181 3.63 -13.98 7.09
C ALA A 181 2.17 -14.27 7.49
N ASP A 182 1.78 -13.93 8.72
CA ASP A 182 0.40 -14.02 9.21
C ASP A 182 -0.53 -13.11 8.41
N ALA A 183 -0.15 -11.83 8.27
CA ALA A 183 -0.95 -10.85 7.54
C ALA A 183 -1.18 -11.23 6.06
N MET A 184 -0.14 -11.74 5.40
CA MET A 184 -0.24 -12.26 4.04
C MET A 184 -1.15 -13.49 3.93
N THR A 185 -1.20 -14.32 4.98
CA THR A 185 -2.01 -15.54 5.01
C THR A 185 -3.48 -15.20 5.19
N HIS A 186 -3.78 -14.23 6.04
CA HIS A 186 -5.14 -13.83 6.37
C HIS A 186 -5.69 -12.68 5.51
N GLY A 187 -4.86 -12.12 4.62
CA GLY A 187 -5.25 -10.99 3.78
C GLY A 187 -5.51 -9.72 4.58
N SER A 188 -4.97 -9.64 5.80
CA SER A 188 -5.16 -8.48 6.67
C SER A 188 -4.32 -7.30 6.22
N MET A 189 -3.35 -7.49 5.32
CA MET A 189 -2.56 -6.42 4.72
C MET A 189 -2.64 -6.51 3.18
N PRO A 190 -2.76 -5.38 2.45
CA PRO A 190 -2.76 -5.35 0.99
C PRO A 190 -1.33 -5.39 0.40
N LEU A 191 -0.49 -6.29 0.91
CA LEU A 191 0.86 -6.54 0.41
C LEU A 191 1.21 -8.02 0.48
N ALA A 192 2.21 -8.43 -0.30
CA ALA A 192 2.73 -9.78 -0.31
C ALA A 192 4.25 -9.78 -0.53
N VAL A 193 4.97 -10.35 0.43
CA VAL A 193 6.41 -10.60 0.33
C VAL A 193 6.64 -11.94 -0.35
N CYS A 194 7.54 -12.01 -1.32
CA CYS A 194 7.90 -13.26 -1.98
C CYS A 194 9.34 -13.26 -2.50
N ASP A 195 10.04 -14.38 -2.29
CA ASP A 195 11.45 -14.54 -2.64
C ASP A 195 11.67 -15.82 -3.46
N GLY A 196 12.42 -15.68 -4.55
CA GLY A 196 12.66 -16.72 -5.52
C GLY A 196 11.49 -16.92 -6.48
N VAL A 197 11.85 -17.38 -7.69
CA VAL A 197 10.92 -17.61 -8.81
C VAL A 197 9.66 -18.41 -8.42
N GLN A 198 9.84 -19.50 -7.66
CA GLN A 198 8.73 -20.38 -7.29
C GLN A 198 7.71 -19.69 -6.39
N ASP A 199 8.18 -18.90 -5.42
CA ASP A 199 7.29 -18.19 -4.51
C ASP A 199 6.64 -16.99 -5.19
N CYS A 200 7.37 -16.27 -6.05
CA CYS A 200 6.83 -15.21 -6.90
C CYS A 200 5.64 -15.71 -7.74
N VAL A 201 5.80 -16.84 -8.44
CA VAL A 201 4.73 -17.46 -9.23
C VAL A 201 3.54 -17.85 -8.35
N LYS A 202 3.81 -18.45 -7.18
CA LYS A 202 2.76 -18.82 -6.21
C LYS A 202 1.99 -17.60 -5.72
N THR A 203 2.68 -16.50 -5.46
CA THR A 203 2.09 -15.26 -4.95
C THR A 203 1.25 -14.55 -6.01
N VAL A 204 1.70 -14.49 -7.27
CA VAL A 204 0.87 -14.03 -8.40
C VAL A 204 -0.43 -14.83 -8.48
N ARG A 205 -0.36 -16.16 -8.37
CA ARG A 205 -1.56 -17.02 -8.38
C ARG A 205 -2.49 -16.76 -7.19
N LYS A 206 -1.97 -16.42 -6.01
CA LYS A 206 -2.79 -16.03 -4.85
C LYS A 206 -3.56 -14.72 -5.12
N MET A 207 -2.92 -13.72 -5.74
CA MET A 207 -3.61 -12.49 -6.14
C MET A 207 -4.68 -12.76 -7.19
N ILE A 208 -4.36 -13.57 -8.20
CA ILE A 208 -5.33 -14.01 -9.21
C ILE A 208 -6.51 -14.76 -8.57
N ARG A 209 -6.25 -15.63 -7.59
CA ARG A 209 -7.30 -16.34 -6.84
C ARG A 209 -8.24 -15.39 -6.11
N ARG A 210 -7.73 -14.28 -5.59
CA ARG A 210 -8.51 -13.21 -4.93
C ARG A 210 -9.26 -12.30 -5.92
N GLY A 211 -9.05 -12.47 -7.22
CA GLY A 211 -9.75 -11.72 -8.26
C GLY A 211 -8.95 -10.60 -8.91
N ALA A 212 -7.63 -10.52 -8.67
CA ALA A 212 -6.80 -9.46 -9.20
C ALA A 212 -6.92 -9.30 -10.73
N ARG A 213 -7.11 -8.05 -11.16
CA ARG A 213 -7.26 -7.59 -12.57
C ARG A 213 -5.96 -7.06 -13.16
N VAL A 214 -5.01 -6.71 -12.32
CA VAL A 214 -3.63 -6.34 -12.65
C VAL A 214 -2.72 -6.97 -11.59
N ILE A 215 -1.42 -7.06 -11.84
CA ILE A 215 -0.44 -7.45 -10.82
C ILE A 215 0.47 -6.25 -10.56
N LYS A 216 0.74 -5.93 -9.29
CA LYS A 216 1.66 -4.86 -8.89
C LYS A 216 2.92 -5.47 -8.30
N VAL A 217 4.09 -4.95 -8.69
CA VAL A 217 5.38 -5.29 -8.09
C VAL A 217 6.15 -4.04 -7.66
N CYS A 218 7.07 -4.18 -6.72
CA CYS A 218 8.10 -3.20 -6.40
C CYS A 218 9.44 -3.64 -6.98
N SER A 219 9.85 -3.07 -8.12
CA SER A 219 11.14 -3.37 -8.78
C SER A 219 12.27 -2.43 -8.36
N SER A 220 11.98 -1.46 -7.49
CA SER A 220 12.98 -0.66 -6.78
C SER A 220 12.53 -0.45 -5.33
N GLY A 221 13.43 0.07 -4.50
CA GLY A 221 13.02 0.63 -3.23
C GLY A 221 12.13 1.86 -3.36
N GLY A 222 11.56 2.27 -2.25
CA GLY A 222 10.62 3.39 -2.20
C GLY A 222 10.98 4.49 -1.22
N VAL A 223 10.13 5.51 -1.19
CA VAL A 223 10.36 6.74 -0.42
C VAL A 223 10.05 6.55 1.07
N LEU A 224 8.95 5.85 1.37
CA LEU A 224 8.42 5.72 2.73
C LEU A 224 8.98 4.53 3.51
N SER A 225 9.56 3.55 2.82
CA SER A 225 10.23 2.40 3.44
C SER A 225 11.55 2.82 4.10
N LEU A 226 11.94 2.14 5.18
CA LEU A 226 13.03 2.57 6.05
C LEU A 226 14.40 2.06 5.58
N ASN A 227 14.47 0.78 5.20
CA ASN A 227 15.72 0.03 5.05
C ASN A 227 16.17 -0.15 3.58
N ASP A 228 15.37 0.24 2.60
CA ASP A 228 15.72 0.17 1.18
C ASP A 228 16.15 1.53 0.62
N ASP A 229 16.54 1.59 -0.66
CA ASP A 229 16.82 2.85 -1.37
C ASP A 229 16.02 2.94 -2.69
N PRO A 230 15.43 4.09 -3.04
CA PRO A 230 14.75 4.29 -4.31
C PRO A 230 15.58 3.97 -5.56
N GLU A 231 16.91 4.10 -5.50
CA GLU A 231 17.81 3.79 -6.60
C GLU A 231 18.13 2.29 -6.71
N ASP A 232 17.99 1.56 -5.61
CA ASP A 232 18.29 0.14 -5.55
C ASP A 232 17.22 -0.67 -6.26
N ARG A 233 17.68 -1.55 -7.15
CA ARG A 233 16.85 -2.53 -7.82
C ARG A 233 16.32 -3.55 -6.79
N GLN A 234 15.02 -3.85 -6.88
CA GLN A 234 14.36 -4.96 -6.19
C GLN A 234 13.88 -6.01 -7.20
N PHE A 235 13.81 -7.28 -6.75
CA PHE A 235 13.70 -8.49 -7.57
C PHE A 235 14.85 -8.72 -8.58
N SER A 236 15.23 -9.98 -8.74
CA SER A 236 16.10 -10.47 -9.81
C SER A 236 15.40 -10.46 -11.18
N ASP A 237 16.18 -10.64 -12.26
CA ASP A 237 15.63 -10.66 -13.62
C ASP A 237 14.76 -11.91 -13.82
N GLU A 238 15.13 -13.00 -13.18
CA GLU A 238 14.41 -14.27 -13.18
C GLU A 238 13.05 -14.15 -12.48
N GLU A 239 13.00 -13.47 -11.34
CA GLU A 239 11.75 -13.25 -10.60
C GLU A 239 10.80 -12.33 -11.35
N LEU A 240 11.27 -11.17 -11.83
CA LEU A 240 10.42 -10.25 -12.59
C LEU A 240 9.87 -10.90 -13.85
N ARG A 241 10.71 -11.63 -14.59
CA ARG A 241 10.27 -12.38 -15.78
C ARG A 241 9.20 -13.41 -15.42
N ALA A 242 9.41 -14.19 -14.37
CA ALA A 242 8.44 -15.19 -13.94
C ALA A 242 7.10 -14.58 -13.50
N ILE A 243 7.13 -13.42 -12.84
CA ILE A 243 5.93 -12.66 -12.45
C ILE A 243 5.17 -12.20 -13.69
N VAL A 244 5.85 -11.57 -14.65
CA VAL A 244 5.24 -11.10 -15.90
C VAL A 244 4.67 -12.25 -16.72
N GLU A 245 5.41 -13.35 -16.86
CA GLU A 245 4.96 -14.54 -17.58
C GLU A 245 3.71 -15.18 -16.94
N GLU A 246 3.69 -15.32 -15.60
CA GLU A 246 2.54 -15.90 -14.89
C GLU A 246 1.31 -14.98 -14.94
N ALA A 247 1.49 -13.67 -14.80
CA ALA A 247 0.42 -12.68 -14.99
C ALA A 247 -0.14 -12.73 -16.42
N GLY A 248 0.75 -12.75 -17.41
CA GLY A 248 0.43 -12.79 -18.84
C GLY A 248 -0.28 -14.06 -19.29
N ARG A 249 0.01 -15.23 -18.68
CA ARG A 249 -0.74 -16.49 -18.90
C ARG A 249 -2.24 -16.34 -18.63
N SER A 250 -2.57 -15.36 -17.79
CA SER A 250 -3.91 -15.00 -17.36
C SER A 250 -4.38 -13.67 -17.95
N ARG A 251 -3.66 -13.11 -18.94
CA ARG A 251 -3.91 -11.82 -19.63
C ARG A 251 -3.78 -10.57 -18.77
N ARG A 252 -3.26 -10.67 -17.54
CA ARG A 252 -3.06 -9.51 -16.67
C ARG A 252 -1.81 -8.77 -17.09
N ALA A 253 -1.89 -7.45 -17.10
CA ALA A 253 -0.71 -6.58 -17.11
C ALA A 253 0.02 -6.62 -15.76
N VAL A 254 1.30 -6.29 -15.79
CA VAL A 254 2.10 -5.98 -14.58
C VAL A 254 2.36 -4.48 -14.54
N ALA A 255 2.08 -3.88 -13.38
CA ALA A 255 2.42 -2.52 -13.01
C ALA A 255 3.64 -2.57 -12.07
N SER A 256 4.66 -1.74 -12.30
CA SER A 256 5.88 -1.72 -11.51
C SER A 256 6.07 -0.39 -10.78
N HIS A 257 6.09 -0.42 -9.45
CA HIS A 257 6.74 0.64 -8.66
C HIS A 257 8.23 0.59 -8.99
N ALA A 258 8.72 1.63 -9.69
CA ALA A 258 10.10 1.71 -10.10
C ALA A 258 10.54 3.18 -10.12
N ILE A 259 11.28 3.60 -9.09
CA ILE A 259 11.81 4.95 -8.97
C ILE A 259 13.17 5.05 -9.65
N GLY A 260 14.13 4.22 -9.21
CA GLY A 260 15.50 4.18 -9.72
C GLY A 260 15.62 3.56 -11.11
N LYS A 261 16.56 4.08 -11.91
CA LYS A 261 16.81 3.62 -13.30
C LYS A 261 17.05 2.11 -13.38
N ALA A 262 17.80 1.53 -12.44
CA ALA A 262 18.09 0.10 -12.43
C ALA A 262 16.81 -0.75 -12.33
N GLY A 263 15.89 -0.36 -11.44
CA GLY A 263 14.58 -0.99 -11.30
C GLY A 263 13.68 -0.80 -12.53
N ILE A 264 13.64 0.43 -13.07
CA ILE A 264 12.83 0.74 -14.26
C ILE A 264 13.26 -0.12 -15.45
N MET A 265 14.57 -0.16 -15.73
CA MET A 265 15.12 -0.94 -16.85
C MET A 265 14.85 -2.43 -16.68
N ALA A 266 14.96 -2.97 -15.45
CA ALA A 266 14.65 -4.37 -15.17
C ALA A 266 13.17 -4.69 -15.41
N ALA A 267 12.26 -3.84 -14.93
CA ALA A 267 10.82 -4.01 -15.14
C ALA A 267 10.44 -3.95 -16.63
N LEU A 268 10.98 -3.00 -17.38
CA LEU A 268 10.73 -2.88 -18.82
C LEU A 268 11.26 -4.09 -19.61
N ARG A 269 12.46 -4.58 -19.27
CA ARG A 269 13.03 -5.79 -19.90
C ARG A 269 12.22 -7.04 -19.60
N ALA A 270 11.66 -7.15 -18.39
CA ALA A 270 10.79 -8.25 -18.00
C ALA A 270 9.41 -8.19 -18.69
N GLY A 271 8.99 -7.02 -19.16
CA GLY A 271 7.71 -6.81 -19.86
C GLY A 271 6.61 -6.19 -19.00
N ALA A 272 6.95 -5.43 -17.96
CA ALA A 272 5.97 -4.61 -17.25
C ALA A 272 5.26 -3.65 -18.20
N LYS A 273 3.93 -3.56 -18.11
CA LYS A 273 3.11 -2.71 -18.98
C LYS A 273 3.11 -1.26 -18.52
N THR A 274 3.16 -1.04 -17.21
CA THR A 274 3.25 0.31 -16.64
C THR A 274 4.45 0.46 -15.73
N ILE A 275 5.01 1.67 -15.74
CA ILE A 275 6.02 2.12 -14.79
C ILE A 275 5.42 3.25 -13.96
N GLU A 276 5.40 3.04 -12.65
CA GLU A 276 4.87 3.98 -11.68
C GLU A 276 6.01 4.77 -11.06
N HIS A 277 5.77 6.06 -10.83
CA HIS A 277 6.74 7.04 -10.34
C HIS A 277 7.84 7.36 -11.36
N GLY A 278 8.72 6.42 -11.69
CA GLY A 278 9.72 6.57 -12.76
C GLY A 278 10.66 7.78 -12.63
N PHE A 279 10.96 8.24 -11.41
CA PHE A 279 11.61 9.55 -11.20
C PHE A 279 13.04 9.66 -11.74
N TYR A 280 13.74 8.53 -11.94
CA TYR A 280 15.04 8.48 -12.62
C TYR A 280 14.93 8.12 -14.11
N MET A 281 13.81 8.45 -14.76
CA MET A 281 13.69 8.34 -16.21
C MET A 281 14.67 9.29 -16.90
N ASP A 282 15.50 8.73 -17.77
CA ASP A 282 16.34 9.45 -18.72
C ASP A 282 16.00 9.05 -20.17
N ASP A 283 16.78 9.52 -21.14
CA ASP A 283 16.54 9.24 -22.56
C ASP A 283 16.49 7.73 -22.87
N GLU A 284 17.40 6.94 -22.26
CA GLU A 284 17.44 5.49 -22.48
C GLU A 284 16.17 4.82 -21.96
N VAL A 285 15.71 5.20 -20.77
CA VAL A 285 14.45 4.70 -20.20
C VAL A 285 13.27 5.10 -21.10
N ALA A 286 13.17 6.37 -21.49
CA ALA A 286 12.08 6.88 -22.31
C ALA A 286 12.02 6.16 -23.68
N ASP A 287 13.18 5.97 -24.33
CA ASP A 287 13.28 5.26 -25.60
C ASP A 287 12.84 3.80 -25.46
N LEU A 288 13.24 3.12 -24.37
CA LEU A 288 12.80 1.74 -24.10
C LEU A 288 11.29 1.66 -23.79
N MET A 289 10.73 2.65 -23.07
CA MET A 289 9.28 2.69 -22.83
C MET A 289 8.50 2.81 -24.14
N ILE A 290 8.98 3.64 -25.08
CA ILE A 290 8.39 3.76 -26.42
C ILE A 290 8.52 2.44 -27.19
N GLU A 291 9.73 1.83 -27.21
CA GLU A 291 9.98 0.55 -27.87
C GLU A 291 9.04 -0.56 -27.36
N LYS A 292 8.78 -0.59 -26.05
CA LYS A 292 7.94 -1.61 -25.41
C LYS A 292 6.44 -1.27 -25.36
N ASP A 293 6.03 -0.10 -25.86
CA ASP A 293 4.68 0.45 -25.65
C ASP A 293 4.29 0.43 -24.16
N ALA A 294 5.25 0.73 -23.28
CA ALA A 294 5.02 0.85 -21.84
C ALA A 294 4.40 2.20 -21.51
N ILE A 295 3.52 2.22 -20.50
CA ILE A 295 2.81 3.42 -20.07
C ILE A 295 3.46 3.97 -18.81
N TYR A 296 3.74 5.27 -18.80
CA TYR A 296 4.23 5.97 -17.63
C TYR A 296 3.07 6.48 -16.76
N VAL A 297 3.12 6.22 -15.46
CA VAL A 297 2.15 6.72 -14.46
C VAL A 297 2.90 7.60 -13.45
N PRO A 298 2.89 8.94 -13.61
CA PRO A 298 3.83 9.84 -12.94
C PRO A 298 3.63 10.00 -11.44
N THR A 299 2.39 10.00 -10.95
CA THR A 299 2.07 10.17 -9.52
C THR A 299 2.71 11.40 -8.88
N GLN A 300 2.60 12.56 -9.55
CA GLN A 300 3.13 13.82 -8.99
C GLN A 300 2.44 14.23 -7.69
N HIS A 301 1.17 13.86 -7.55
CA HIS A 301 0.34 14.22 -6.41
C HIS A 301 0.93 13.77 -5.07
N ILE A 302 1.26 12.48 -4.93
CA ILE A 302 1.84 11.96 -3.69
C ILE A 302 3.13 12.68 -3.28
N VAL A 303 4.06 12.90 -4.23
CA VAL A 303 5.35 13.54 -3.92
C VAL A 303 5.17 14.99 -3.49
N ARG A 304 4.28 15.72 -4.17
CA ARG A 304 3.96 17.12 -3.87
C ARG A 304 3.30 17.26 -2.51
N VAL A 305 2.32 16.42 -2.21
CA VAL A 305 1.60 16.47 -0.93
C VAL A 305 2.50 16.03 0.21
N LEU A 306 3.26 14.94 0.06
CA LEU A 306 4.22 14.52 1.10
C LEU A 306 5.23 15.62 1.40
N LYS A 307 5.79 16.28 0.38
CA LYS A 307 6.77 17.36 0.59
C LYS A 307 6.16 18.58 1.29
N ALA A 308 4.91 18.89 1.01
CA ALA A 308 4.30 20.13 1.51
C ALA A 308 3.58 19.95 2.85
N ASP A 309 2.97 18.80 3.12
CA ASP A 309 2.13 18.58 4.31
C ASP A 309 2.76 17.63 5.33
N TYR A 310 3.66 16.73 4.89
CA TYR A 310 4.16 15.62 5.72
C TYR A 310 5.67 15.61 5.92
N LEU A 311 6.44 16.47 5.24
CA LEU A 311 7.90 16.43 5.27
C LEU A 311 8.45 16.44 6.69
N ASP A 312 7.85 17.24 7.56
CA ASP A 312 8.26 17.37 8.96
C ASP A 312 7.86 16.19 9.86
N LEU A 313 6.94 15.35 9.40
CA LEU A 313 6.44 14.16 10.09
C LEU A 313 7.18 12.88 9.68
N LEU A 314 7.96 12.92 8.59
CA LEU A 314 8.68 11.76 8.08
C LEU A 314 9.94 11.46 8.91
N PRO A 315 10.25 10.17 9.15
CA PRO A 315 11.55 9.74 9.65
C PRO A 315 12.70 10.27 8.78
N GLU A 316 13.86 10.45 9.38
CA GLU A 316 15.05 11.03 8.71
C GLU A 316 15.39 10.37 7.37
N PRO A 317 15.43 9.01 7.26
CA PRO A 317 15.75 8.37 5.98
C PRO A 317 14.74 8.70 4.89
N SER A 318 13.43 8.60 5.19
CA SER A 318 12.35 8.89 4.26
C SER A 318 12.31 10.36 3.84
N ARG A 319 12.58 11.27 4.78
CA ARG A 319 12.69 12.71 4.51
C ARG A 319 13.81 13.02 3.52
N ARG A 320 15.00 12.46 3.72
CA ARG A 320 16.14 12.65 2.79
C ARG A 320 15.83 12.15 1.38
N LYS A 321 15.25 10.95 1.29
CA LYS A 321 14.79 10.37 0.01
C LYS A 321 13.82 11.31 -0.71
N LEU A 322 12.79 11.79 0.00
CA LEU A 322 11.75 12.64 -0.58
C LEU A 322 12.29 13.97 -1.13
N ILE A 323 13.19 14.64 -0.40
CA ILE A 323 13.78 15.92 -0.83
C ILE A 323 14.52 15.74 -2.17
N LYS A 324 15.30 14.66 -2.30
CA LYS A 324 16.06 14.34 -3.52
C LYS A 324 15.15 14.06 -4.72
N LEU A 325 14.07 13.31 -4.50
CA LEU A 325 13.19 12.82 -5.56
C LEU A 325 12.22 13.87 -6.10
N TYR A 326 11.90 14.92 -5.32
CA TYR A 326 10.90 15.92 -5.72
C TYR A 326 11.24 16.66 -7.01
N GLU A 327 12.50 17.01 -7.22
CA GLU A 327 12.93 17.69 -8.45
C GLU A 327 13.04 16.71 -9.62
N GLN A 328 13.59 15.51 -9.34
CA GLN A 328 13.75 14.46 -10.33
C GLN A 328 12.41 13.99 -10.92
N SER A 329 11.37 13.88 -10.10
CA SER A 329 10.04 13.50 -10.56
C SER A 329 9.49 14.46 -11.62
N GLN A 330 9.74 15.76 -11.45
CA GLN A 330 9.32 16.79 -12.41
C GLN A 330 10.15 16.74 -13.70
N VAL A 331 11.45 16.48 -13.60
CA VAL A 331 12.35 16.32 -14.75
C VAL A 331 11.92 15.12 -15.59
N ALA A 332 11.70 13.97 -14.94
CA ALA A 332 11.23 12.74 -15.60
C ALA A 332 9.90 12.95 -16.32
N TYR A 333 8.94 13.63 -15.69
CA TYR A 333 7.64 13.88 -16.31
C TYR A 333 7.74 14.80 -17.54
N LYS A 334 8.48 15.90 -17.45
CA LYS A 334 8.75 16.78 -18.61
C LYS A 334 9.44 16.04 -19.75
N LEU A 335 10.39 15.16 -19.42
CA LEU A 335 11.09 14.33 -20.41
C LEU A 335 10.12 13.36 -21.10
N ALA A 336 9.29 12.65 -20.34
CA ALA A 336 8.30 11.71 -20.87
C ALA A 336 7.34 12.40 -21.86
N ILE A 337 6.84 13.60 -21.51
CA ILE A 337 5.99 14.41 -22.39
C ILE A 337 6.76 14.80 -23.67
N LYS A 338 7.98 15.33 -23.51
CA LYS A 338 8.81 15.78 -24.64
C LYS A 338 9.15 14.65 -25.62
N LYS A 339 9.40 13.44 -25.10
CA LYS A 339 9.75 12.25 -25.91
C LYS A 339 8.53 11.57 -26.52
N GLY A 340 7.32 11.92 -26.08
CA GLY A 340 6.09 11.28 -26.55
C GLY A 340 5.85 9.89 -25.94
N VAL A 341 6.36 9.64 -24.73
CA VAL A 341 6.00 8.44 -23.96
C VAL A 341 4.49 8.47 -23.69
N LYS A 342 3.81 7.32 -23.74
CA LYS A 342 2.39 7.22 -23.39
C LYS A 342 2.22 7.39 -21.88
N ILE A 343 1.34 8.29 -21.46
CA ILE A 343 1.17 8.66 -20.05
C ILE A 343 -0.28 8.43 -19.62
N ALA A 344 -0.48 7.70 -18.53
CA ALA A 344 -1.77 7.61 -17.85
C ALA A 344 -1.73 8.39 -16.54
N MET A 345 -2.86 8.98 -16.19
CA MET A 345 -3.03 9.65 -14.91
C MET A 345 -3.06 8.61 -13.77
N GLY A 346 -2.34 8.89 -12.69
CA GLY A 346 -2.47 8.16 -11.43
C GLY A 346 -1.92 9.00 -10.29
N THR A 347 -2.56 8.96 -9.11
CA THR A 347 -2.27 9.92 -8.03
C THR A 347 -1.44 9.36 -6.87
N ASP A 348 -1.53 8.05 -6.65
CA ASP A 348 -1.08 7.37 -5.43
C ASP A 348 -1.79 7.93 -4.17
N THR A 349 -3.10 8.16 -4.33
CA THR A 349 -4.02 8.56 -3.25
C THR A 349 -4.42 7.35 -2.40
N GLY A 350 -4.43 7.51 -1.07
CA GLY A 350 -4.90 6.45 -0.19
C GLY A 350 -5.36 6.85 1.22
N SER A 351 -5.63 8.14 1.46
CA SER A 351 -6.15 8.61 2.74
C SER A 351 -7.68 8.58 2.79
N SER A 352 -8.22 8.09 3.89
CA SER A 352 -9.66 8.18 4.19
C SER A 352 -10.02 9.46 4.95
N LEU A 353 -9.01 10.21 5.44
CA LEU A 353 -9.20 11.49 6.11
C LEU A 353 -9.55 12.60 5.10
N ARG A 354 -10.81 13.06 5.09
CA ARG A 354 -11.33 14.02 4.10
C ARG A 354 -10.62 15.37 4.06
N THR A 355 -10.00 15.78 5.17
CA THR A 355 -9.21 17.02 5.24
C THR A 355 -7.86 16.88 4.53
N SER A 356 -7.28 15.68 4.43
CA SER A 356 -6.01 15.44 3.75
C SER A 356 -6.09 15.74 2.26
N ARG A 357 -5.00 16.25 1.66
CA ARG A 357 -4.88 16.37 0.20
C ARG A 357 -4.70 15.01 -0.50
N LEU A 358 -4.31 13.96 0.24
CA LEU A 358 -4.26 12.58 -0.23
C LEU A 358 -5.60 11.85 -0.07
N SER A 359 -6.69 12.59 0.17
CA SER A 359 -8.00 11.97 0.34
C SER A 359 -8.62 11.55 -0.99
N HIS A 360 -9.29 10.40 -0.99
CA HIS A 360 -10.18 9.99 -2.08
C HIS A 360 -11.17 11.10 -2.46
N GLY A 361 -11.35 11.33 -3.76
CA GLY A 361 -12.14 12.42 -4.31
C GLY A 361 -11.36 13.70 -4.63
N LYS A 362 -10.06 13.77 -4.28
CA LYS A 362 -9.15 14.88 -4.65
C LYS A 362 -8.20 14.53 -5.80
N ASN A 363 -8.49 13.45 -6.50
CA ASN A 363 -7.62 12.84 -7.50
C ASN A 363 -7.25 13.79 -8.66
N ALA A 364 -8.13 14.74 -9.02
CA ALA A 364 -7.95 15.61 -10.18
C ALA A 364 -6.78 16.61 -10.07
N HIS A 365 -6.14 16.75 -8.91
CA HIS A 365 -4.92 17.54 -8.79
C HIS A 365 -3.78 17.05 -9.71
N GLU A 366 -3.72 15.74 -10.00
CA GLU A 366 -2.73 15.19 -10.93
C GLU A 366 -2.85 15.79 -12.34
N LEU A 367 -4.07 16.12 -12.79
CA LEU A 367 -4.31 16.76 -14.08
C LEU A 367 -3.76 18.19 -14.14
N VAL A 368 -3.84 18.92 -13.01
CA VAL A 368 -3.23 20.25 -12.90
C VAL A 368 -1.71 20.14 -13.05
N TYR A 369 -1.10 19.14 -12.40
CA TYR A 369 0.34 18.91 -12.52
C TYR A 369 0.75 18.47 -13.92
N ALA A 370 -0.06 17.66 -14.60
CA ALA A 370 0.18 17.27 -15.99
C ALA A 370 0.28 18.50 -16.91
N VAL A 371 -0.65 19.46 -16.75
CA VAL A 371 -0.63 20.72 -17.51
C VAL A 371 0.56 21.60 -17.13
N GLU A 372 0.88 21.71 -15.83
CA GLU A 372 2.09 22.42 -15.36
C GLU A 372 3.39 21.83 -15.93
N MET A 373 3.44 20.52 -16.19
CA MET A 373 4.60 19.84 -16.78
C MET A 373 4.66 19.95 -18.31
N GLY A 374 3.63 20.50 -18.96
CA GLY A 374 3.64 20.81 -20.39
C GLY A 374 2.64 20.02 -21.24
N MET A 375 1.72 19.26 -20.65
CA MET A 375 0.56 18.76 -21.40
C MET A 375 -0.42 19.89 -21.71
N THR A 376 -1.08 19.80 -22.86
CA THR A 376 -2.33 20.56 -23.07
C THR A 376 -3.45 19.99 -22.18
N PRO A 377 -4.48 20.76 -21.82
CA PRO A 377 -5.63 20.25 -21.07
C PRO A 377 -6.29 19.02 -21.72
N LEU A 378 -6.35 18.99 -23.05
CA LEU A 378 -6.89 17.84 -23.79
C LEU A 378 -6.02 16.59 -23.63
N GLN A 379 -4.69 16.71 -23.68
CA GLN A 379 -3.78 15.59 -23.41
C GLN A 379 -3.89 15.11 -21.96
N ALA A 380 -4.03 16.03 -21.00
CA ALA A 380 -4.24 15.67 -19.60
C ALA A 380 -5.54 14.88 -19.42
N ILE A 381 -6.65 15.32 -20.04
CA ILE A 381 -7.91 14.57 -20.05
C ILE A 381 -7.76 13.21 -20.70
N GLU A 382 -7.07 13.12 -21.85
CA GLU A 382 -6.82 11.84 -22.53
C GLU A 382 -6.06 10.84 -21.62
N SER A 383 -5.08 11.32 -20.85
CA SER A 383 -4.32 10.52 -19.89
C SER A 383 -5.19 9.93 -18.77
N ALA A 384 -6.27 10.61 -18.40
CA ALA A 384 -7.24 10.17 -17.39
C ALA A 384 -8.52 9.57 -18.00
N THR A 385 -8.56 9.31 -19.30
CA THR A 385 -9.74 8.71 -19.96
C THR A 385 -9.28 7.62 -20.91
N ALA A 386 -8.95 7.95 -22.16
CA ALA A 386 -8.68 6.97 -23.20
C ALA A 386 -7.47 6.09 -22.93
N ILE A 387 -6.45 6.60 -22.22
CA ILE A 387 -5.24 5.83 -21.89
C ILE A 387 -5.47 4.94 -20.64
N GLY A 388 -6.40 5.29 -19.76
CA GLY A 388 -6.66 4.57 -18.50
C GLY A 388 -6.88 3.05 -18.68
N PRO A 389 -7.83 2.61 -19.52
CA PRO A 389 -8.04 1.20 -19.83
C PRO A 389 -6.79 0.47 -20.36
N GLU A 390 -5.95 1.15 -21.15
CA GLU A 390 -4.75 0.54 -21.77
C GLU A 390 -3.73 0.05 -20.71
N THR A 391 -3.80 0.59 -19.49
CA THR A 391 -2.95 0.19 -18.35
C THR A 391 -3.22 -1.23 -17.82
N LEU A 392 -4.32 -1.86 -18.24
CA LEU A 392 -4.72 -3.21 -17.85
C LEU A 392 -4.30 -4.29 -18.87
N GLY A 393 -3.72 -3.88 -20.00
CA GLY A 393 -3.27 -4.79 -21.06
C GLY A 393 -4.40 -5.68 -21.57
N GLY A 394 -4.21 -7.00 -21.53
CA GLY A 394 -5.17 -7.97 -22.09
C GLY A 394 -6.52 -8.06 -21.37
N LEU A 395 -6.70 -7.36 -20.25
CA LEU A 395 -7.98 -7.23 -19.54
C LEU A 395 -8.59 -5.83 -19.64
N ALA A 396 -8.07 -4.96 -20.51
CA ALA A 396 -8.64 -3.64 -20.74
C ALA A 396 -10.13 -3.72 -21.12
N PRO A 397 -11.02 -2.95 -20.46
CA PRO A 397 -12.39 -2.78 -20.92
C PRO A 397 -12.43 -1.91 -22.18
N VAL A 398 -13.55 -1.97 -22.91
CA VAL A 398 -13.84 -1.06 -24.03
C VAL A 398 -14.50 0.20 -23.45
N SER A 399 -13.70 1.03 -22.77
CA SER A 399 -14.16 2.21 -22.01
C SER A 399 -13.20 3.40 -22.21
N GLY A 400 -13.42 4.49 -21.48
CA GLY A 400 -12.55 5.67 -21.45
C GLY A 400 -12.70 6.61 -22.64
N GLN A 401 -13.66 6.39 -23.54
CA GLN A 401 -13.94 7.26 -24.68
C GLN A 401 -15.44 7.35 -24.94
N LEU A 402 -15.89 8.52 -25.41
CA LEU A 402 -17.24 8.70 -25.93
C LEU A 402 -17.28 8.24 -27.38
N LYS A 403 -17.47 6.94 -27.58
CA LYS A 403 -17.41 6.28 -28.88
C LYS A 403 -18.42 5.14 -28.95
N GLU A 404 -19.01 4.93 -30.12
CA GLU A 404 -19.94 3.83 -30.34
C GLU A 404 -19.34 2.47 -29.92
N GLY A 405 -20.13 1.69 -29.18
CA GLY A 405 -19.75 0.39 -28.62
C GLY A 405 -18.97 0.44 -27.31
N PHE A 406 -18.58 1.62 -26.83
CA PHE A 406 -17.88 1.77 -25.54
C PHE A 406 -18.86 1.76 -24.37
N ASP A 407 -18.33 1.43 -23.19
CA ASP A 407 -19.06 1.55 -21.91
C ASP A 407 -19.57 2.97 -21.70
N ALA A 408 -20.81 3.11 -21.25
CA ALA A 408 -21.47 4.39 -20.98
C ALA A 408 -21.03 5.01 -19.63
N ASP A 409 -19.72 5.13 -19.42
CA ASP A 409 -19.14 5.78 -18.25
C ASP A 409 -18.79 7.23 -18.60
N LEU A 410 -19.58 8.19 -18.11
CA LEU A 410 -19.51 9.58 -18.54
C LEU A 410 -19.88 10.55 -17.42
N ILE A 411 -19.35 11.77 -17.54
CA ILE A 411 -19.54 12.83 -16.54
C ILE A 411 -19.88 14.14 -17.23
N ALA A 412 -20.74 14.93 -16.59
CA ALA A 412 -21.04 16.29 -17.03
C ALA A 412 -20.39 17.31 -16.12
N ILE A 413 -19.63 18.24 -16.71
CA ILE A 413 -18.94 19.31 -16.00
C ILE A 413 -19.64 20.65 -16.25
N SER A 414 -19.71 21.48 -15.21
CA SER A 414 -20.41 22.77 -15.24
C SER A 414 -19.82 23.78 -16.25
N ARG A 415 -18.52 23.68 -16.53
CA ARG A 415 -17.73 24.57 -17.39
C ARG A 415 -16.56 23.82 -18.05
N SER A 416 -16.00 24.41 -19.11
CA SER A 416 -14.95 23.79 -19.93
C SER A 416 -13.66 23.52 -19.15
N PRO A 417 -13.22 22.25 -19.01
CA PRO A 417 -11.90 21.94 -18.45
C PRO A 417 -10.75 22.21 -19.44
N LEU A 418 -11.06 22.56 -20.69
CA LEU A 418 -10.06 22.95 -21.69
C LEU A 418 -9.60 24.40 -21.51
N ASP A 419 -10.45 25.24 -20.91
CA ASP A 419 -10.12 26.64 -20.60
C ASP A 419 -9.37 26.73 -19.26
N ASP A 420 -9.79 25.93 -18.27
CA ASP A 420 -9.11 25.79 -16.98
C ASP A 420 -9.27 24.36 -16.45
N ILE A 421 -8.18 23.60 -16.44
CA ILE A 421 -8.20 22.20 -15.96
C ILE A 421 -8.53 22.09 -14.47
N LYS A 422 -8.34 23.18 -13.69
CA LYS A 422 -8.60 23.19 -12.24
C LYS A 422 -10.08 23.01 -11.92
N VAL A 423 -10.98 23.25 -12.87
CA VAL A 423 -12.42 23.00 -12.73
C VAL A 423 -12.70 21.57 -12.25
N LEU A 424 -11.91 20.60 -12.69
CA LEU A 424 -12.05 19.18 -12.32
C LEU A 424 -11.63 18.89 -10.86
N THR A 425 -10.94 19.81 -10.18
CA THR A 425 -10.50 19.65 -8.79
C THR A 425 -11.57 19.93 -7.75
N ASP A 426 -12.68 20.53 -8.17
CA ASP A 426 -13.80 20.84 -7.29
C ASP A 426 -15.03 20.04 -7.72
N VAL A 427 -15.41 19.08 -6.85
CA VAL A 427 -16.52 18.14 -7.04
C VAL A 427 -17.83 18.84 -7.36
N LYS A 428 -18.05 20.09 -6.89
CA LYS A 428 -19.28 20.84 -7.21
C LYS A 428 -19.42 21.16 -8.71
N ASN A 429 -18.33 21.10 -9.47
CA ASN A 429 -18.36 21.26 -10.91
C ASN A 429 -18.76 19.97 -11.64
N VAL A 430 -18.70 18.81 -10.98
CA VAL A 430 -19.25 17.54 -11.50
C VAL A 430 -20.74 17.53 -11.23
N THR A 431 -21.52 17.69 -12.28
CA THR A 431 -22.99 17.88 -12.17
C THR A 431 -23.75 16.57 -12.27
N HIS A 432 -23.22 15.62 -13.03
CA HIS A 432 -23.80 14.32 -13.29
C HIS A 432 -22.68 13.28 -13.43
N VAL A 433 -22.95 12.06 -12.97
CA VAL A 433 -22.10 10.90 -13.18
C VAL A 433 -22.99 9.76 -13.68
N TRP A 434 -22.65 9.23 -14.85
CA TRP A 434 -23.23 8.01 -15.40
C TRP A 434 -22.19 6.90 -15.33
N LYS A 435 -22.56 5.75 -14.77
CA LYS A 435 -21.75 4.54 -14.78
C LYS A 435 -22.59 3.39 -15.34
N GLY A 436 -22.26 2.95 -16.55
CA GLY A 436 -23.16 2.15 -17.37
C GLY A 436 -24.49 2.88 -17.61
N ALA A 437 -25.62 2.19 -17.38
CA ALA A 437 -26.94 2.79 -17.58
C ALA A 437 -27.46 3.61 -16.39
N THR A 438 -26.76 3.57 -15.25
CA THR A 438 -27.21 4.20 -14.01
C THR A 438 -26.74 5.64 -13.97
N GLU A 439 -27.68 6.57 -13.89
CA GLU A 439 -27.42 7.99 -13.66
C GLU A 439 -27.47 8.29 -12.16
N GLN A 440 -26.43 8.98 -11.66
CA GLN A 440 -26.45 9.65 -10.36
C GLN A 440 -26.47 11.16 -10.57
N HIS A 441 -27.55 11.79 -10.14
CA HIS A 441 -27.71 13.24 -10.21
C HIS A 441 -27.17 13.90 -8.93
N LEU A 442 -25.94 14.41 -8.99
CA LEU A 442 -25.22 14.94 -7.83
C LEU A 442 -25.77 16.28 -7.34
N ARG A 443 -26.34 17.12 -8.22
CA ARG A 443 -26.87 18.45 -7.82
C ARG A 443 -28.07 18.36 -6.87
N ALA A 444 -29.01 17.46 -7.13
CA ALA A 444 -30.15 17.26 -6.23
C ALA A 444 -29.72 16.67 -4.88
N GLN A 445 -28.69 15.82 -4.84
CA GLN A 445 -28.13 15.32 -3.57
C GLN A 445 -27.41 16.40 -2.78
N LEU A 446 -26.64 17.27 -3.45
CA LEU A 446 -25.98 18.42 -2.82
C LEU A 446 -27.00 19.45 -2.32
N GLU A 447 -28.08 19.70 -3.06
CA GLU A 447 -29.18 20.55 -2.61
C GLU A 447 -29.97 19.90 -1.46
N LEU A 448 -30.18 18.58 -1.46
CA LEU A 448 -30.81 17.86 -0.34
C LEU A 448 -29.94 17.86 0.93
N LEU A 449 -28.61 17.77 0.78
CA LEU A 449 -27.65 17.87 1.89
C LEU A 449 -27.56 19.30 2.42
N GLN A 450 -27.51 20.29 1.52
CA GLN A 450 -27.52 21.71 1.92
C GLN A 450 -28.84 22.12 2.56
N ASN A 451 -29.97 21.56 2.11
CA ASN A 451 -31.28 21.81 2.72
C ASN A 451 -31.41 21.11 4.09
N HIS A 452 -30.76 19.95 4.31
CA HIS A 452 -30.67 19.34 5.64
C HIS A 452 -29.83 20.18 6.63
N ASP A 453 -28.72 20.75 6.17
CA ASP A 453 -27.89 21.66 6.99
C ASP A 453 -28.57 23.04 7.18
N ALA A 454 -29.36 23.49 6.20
CA ALA A 454 -30.19 24.69 6.30
C ALA A 454 -31.37 24.49 7.27
N ASP A 455 -32.04 23.33 7.28
CA ASP A 455 -33.11 23.03 8.23
C ASP A 455 -32.58 22.83 9.66
N ALA A 456 -31.38 22.27 9.82
CA ALA A 456 -30.69 22.18 11.12
C ALA A 456 -30.22 23.54 11.66
N SER A 457 -30.00 24.53 10.78
CA SER A 457 -29.61 25.90 11.16
C SER A 457 -30.79 26.88 11.23
N ALA A 458 -31.89 26.59 10.53
CA ALA A 458 -33.12 27.37 10.53
C ALA A 458 -34.02 27.09 11.75
N SER A 459 -33.82 25.96 12.46
CA SER A 459 -34.56 25.68 13.70
C SER A 459 -34.10 26.48 14.93
N THR A 460 -33.20 27.48 14.75
CA THR A 460 -32.66 28.31 15.84
C THR A 460 -32.81 29.83 15.64
N ALA A 461 -33.63 30.30 14.70
CA ALA A 461 -33.88 31.74 14.58
C ALA A 461 -35.25 32.06 13.95
N THR A 462 -36.21 32.42 14.82
CA THR A 462 -37.50 33.15 14.64
C THR A 462 -38.46 32.58 15.70
N ASP A 463 -39.10 33.28 16.63
CA ASP A 463 -39.41 34.69 16.83
C ASP A 463 -39.48 35.00 18.33
N LEU A 464 -38.94 36.16 18.73
CA LEU A 464 -39.23 36.82 20.00
C LEU A 464 -39.83 38.20 19.67
N HIS A 465 -41.14 38.36 19.81
CA HIS A 465 -41.74 39.52 20.46
C HIS A 465 -43.25 39.39 20.73
N ASP A 466 -43.58 39.63 21.99
CA ASP A 466 -44.81 40.20 22.56
C ASP A 466 -46.21 39.70 22.14
N SER A 467 -46.95 39.14 23.10
CA SER A 467 -47.79 39.97 23.99
C SER A 467 -48.54 39.15 25.05
N ARG A 468 -48.71 39.79 26.20
CA ARG A 468 -49.22 39.30 27.48
C ARG A 468 -50.74 39.08 27.49
N GLY A 469 -51.21 38.08 28.25
CA GLY A 469 -52.48 38.17 28.99
C GLY A 469 -53.24 36.87 29.28
N SER A 470 -53.36 36.51 30.58
CA SER A 470 -54.35 35.62 31.23
C SER A 470 -54.15 34.08 31.13
N LEU A 471 -53.46 33.41 32.07
CA LEU A 471 -53.94 32.78 33.33
C LEU A 471 -55.12 31.78 33.14
N SER A 472 -55.17 30.55 33.69
CA SER A 472 -54.24 29.68 34.46
C SER A 472 -54.95 28.33 34.70
N HIS A 473 -54.24 27.19 34.64
CA HIS A 473 -54.20 26.14 35.69
C HIS A 473 -53.48 24.87 35.22
N SER A 474 -52.26 24.63 35.73
CA SER A 474 -51.72 23.30 36.08
C SER A 474 -50.50 23.44 37.02
N PRO A 475 -50.31 22.54 38.01
CA PRO A 475 -49.37 22.68 39.14
C PRO A 475 -47.97 22.05 38.86
N PRO A 476 -46.98 22.14 39.79
CA PRO A 476 -45.59 22.50 39.47
C PRO A 476 -44.58 21.34 39.39
N SER A 477 -43.47 21.61 38.71
CA SER A 477 -42.24 20.78 38.70
C SER A 477 -41.31 21.07 39.90
N PRO A 478 -40.51 20.08 40.34
CA PRO A 478 -39.25 20.31 41.04
C PRO A 478 -38.06 19.64 40.26
N PRO A 479 -36.77 19.83 40.65
CA PRO A 479 -35.75 20.42 39.80
C PRO A 479 -34.80 19.42 39.12
N ARG A 480 -34.10 19.91 38.09
CA ARG A 480 -32.93 19.25 37.49
C ARG A 480 -31.73 19.36 38.41
N ASP A 481 -31.15 18.21 38.75
CA ASP A 481 -29.72 18.02 39.00
C ASP A 481 -29.29 16.64 38.45
N GLY A 482 -28.01 16.52 38.09
CA GLY A 482 -27.46 15.56 37.13
C GLY A 482 -27.37 14.09 37.55
N HIS A 483 -26.67 13.33 36.67
CA HIS A 483 -26.29 11.90 36.72
C HIS A 483 -27.02 10.97 35.72
N GLY A 484 -26.67 11.09 34.43
CA GLY A 484 -27.06 10.15 33.37
C GLY A 484 -26.02 9.06 33.07
N TYR A 485 -25.47 8.40 34.09
CA TYR A 485 -24.51 7.29 33.92
C TYR A 485 -24.85 6.02 34.72
N GLN A 486 -26.05 5.93 35.33
CA GLN A 486 -26.46 4.75 36.11
C GLN A 486 -27.61 3.92 35.50
N GLU A 487 -28.28 4.36 34.44
CA GLU A 487 -29.38 3.60 33.81
C GLU A 487 -28.92 2.54 32.79
N LEU A 488 -27.69 2.60 32.27
CA LEU A 488 -27.14 1.56 31.37
C LEU A 488 -26.55 0.33 32.11
N ALA A 489 -26.26 0.47 33.41
CA ALA A 489 -25.75 -0.63 34.23
C ALA A 489 -26.86 -1.54 34.79
N ALA A 490 -28.08 -1.02 34.95
CA ALA A 490 -29.22 -1.80 35.46
C ALA A 490 -29.87 -2.70 34.39
N ALA A 491 -29.93 -2.25 33.13
CA ALA A 491 -30.49 -3.04 32.02
C ALA A 491 -29.62 -4.28 31.66
N SER A 492 -28.32 -4.19 31.92
CA SER A 492 -27.35 -5.27 31.65
C SER A 492 -27.40 -6.39 32.70
N HIS A 493 -27.82 -6.09 33.93
CA HIS A 493 -27.90 -7.05 35.03
C HIS A 493 -29.23 -7.83 35.07
N GLU A 494 -30.28 -7.33 34.42
CA GLU A 494 -31.58 -8.01 34.33
C GLU A 494 -31.63 -9.04 33.19
N ALA A 495 -30.93 -8.77 32.08
CA ALA A 495 -30.74 -9.72 30.97
C ALA A 495 -29.86 -10.94 31.35
N ALA A 496 -28.89 -10.75 32.25
CA ALA A 496 -28.05 -11.84 32.75
C ALA A 496 -28.76 -12.77 33.76
N ARG A 497 -29.84 -12.32 34.41
CA ARG A 497 -30.67 -13.16 35.30
C ARG A 497 -31.72 -13.99 34.54
N THR A 498 -32.15 -13.55 33.37
CA THR A 498 -33.14 -14.28 32.56
C THR A 498 -32.55 -15.49 31.83
N LEU A 499 -31.23 -15.54 31.61
CA LEU A 499 -30.54 -16.66 30.96
C LEU A 499 -30.08 -17.78 31.92
N SER A 500 -30.17 -17.58 33.24
CA SER A 500 -29.70 -18.56 34.26
C SER A 500 -30.83 -19.35 34.92
N LYS A 501 -32.08 -19.26 34.42
CA LYS A 501 -33.26 -19.89 35.06
C LYS A 501 -34.15 -20.76 34.18
N ALA A 502 -33.68 -21.17 33.01
CA ALA A 502 -34.35 -22.19 32.20
C ALA A 502 -33.44 -23.42 32.05
N GLY A 503 -33.45 -24.28 33.07
CA GLY A 503 -33.03 -25.67 32.93
C GLY A 503 -34.17 -26.48 32.34
N GLY A 504 -33.84 -27.40 31.42
CA GLY A 504 -34.73 -28.51 31.05
C GLY A 504 -35.10 -28.57 29.57
N GLU A 505 -34.68 -29.66 28.94
CA GLU A 505 -35.32 -30.36 27.82
C GLU A 505 -35.02 -29.88 26.39
N SER A 506 -33.89 -30.39 25.88
CA SER A 506 -33.63 -30.56 24.45
C SER A 506 -34.55 -31.64 23.86
N HIS A 507 -35.59 -31.25 23.13
CA HIS A 507 -36.33 -32.17 22.27
C HIS A 507 -35.61 -32.35 20.93
N ILE A 508 -34.97 -33.50 20.77
CA ILE A 508 -34.41 -34.02 19.52
C ILE A 508 -35.54 -34.68 18.72
N HIS A 509 -35.68 -34.33 17.44
CA HIS A 509 -36.64 -34.95 16.52
C HIS A 509 -36.27 -36.44 16.26
N PRO A 510 -37.22 -37.38 16.30
CA PRO A 510 -36.94 -38.80 16.31
C PRO A 510 -36.77 -39.33 14.88
N ASP A 511 -35.55 -39.34 14.36
CA ASP A 511 -35.16 -40.24 13.25
C ASP A 511 -33.65 -40.51 13.17
N LEU A 512 -32.91 -40.21 14.24
CA LEU A 512 -31.48 -40.48 14.33
C LEU A 512 -31.16 -41.12 15.69
N ARG A 513 -31.72 -42.31 15.93
CA ARG A 513 -31.24 -43.21 16.99
C ARG A 513 -31.37 -44.68 16.60
N GLY A 514 -30.22 -45.35 16.58
CA GLY A 514 -30.06 -46.78 16.69
C GLY A 514 -28.67 -47.15 16.16
N ALA A 515 -27.74 -47.72 16.92
CA ALA A 515 -27.62 -48.01 18.34
C ALA A 515 -26.11 -48.14 18.60
N ALA A 516 -25.64 -47.65 19.74
CA ALA A 516 -24.32 -48.01 20.26
C ALA A 516 -24.56 -49.03 21.39
N GLU A 517 -23.89 -50.18 21.34
CA GLU A 517 -23.36 -50.92 22.49
C GLU A 517 -22.76 -52.26 22.04
N HIS A 518 -21.43 -52.31 21.94
CA HIS A 518 -20.62 -53.29 22.66
C HIS A 518 -19.14 -52.91 22.58
N ALA A 519 -18.52 -52.89 23.75
CA ALA A 519 -17.11 -52.65 23.98
C ALA A 519 -16.28 -53.94 23.83
N SER A 520 -14.95 -53.74 23.74
CA SER A 520 -13.85 -54.71 23.77
C SER A 520 -13.58 -55.54 22.51
N GLU A 521 -12.58 -55.13 21.73
CA GLU A 521 -11.32 -55.89 21.58
C GLU A 521 -10.26 -55.11 20.80
N MET A 522 -9.02 -55.17 21.27
CA MET A 522 -7.84 -54.59 20.65
C MET A 522 -7.40 -55.43 19.45
N MET A 523 -7.09 -54.82 18.30
CA MET A 523 -6.07 -55.35 17.40
C MET A 523 -5.32 -54.23 16.66
N ALA A 524 -4.00 -54.35 16.77
CA ALA A 524 -2.98 -53.57 16.11
C ALA A 524 -2.92 -53.86 14.60
N LEU A 525 -2.52 -52.85 13.83
CA LEU A 525 -2.17 -52.98 12.42
C LEU A 525 -0.70 -53.35 12.30
N ASP A 526 -0.42 -54.58 11.85
CA ASP A 526 0.91 -55.05 11.50
C ASP A 526 1.30 -54.68 10.04
N PRO A 527 2.62 -54.56 9.75
CA PRO A 527 3.18 -54.09 8.49
C PRO A 527 3.42 -55.21 7.45
N PRO A 528 3.74 -54.89 6.18
CA PRO A 528 4.07 -55.92 5.20
C PRO A 528 5.57 -56.25 5.21
N ALA A 529 5.88 -57.51 5.48
CA ALA A 529 7.09 -58.23 5.05
C ALA A 529 6.65 -59.69 4.83
N ASP A 530 7.22 -60.51 3.95
CA ASP A 530 8.64 -60.72 3.73
C ASP A 530 8.85 -61.77 2.59
N GLN A 531 10.12 -61.97 2.23
CA GLN A 531 10.77 -63.23 1.81
C GLN A 531 11.46 -63.23 0.43
N SER A 532 12.78 -63.01 0.50
CA SER A 532 13.78 -63.73 -0.30
C SER A 532 14.13 -65.07 0.38
N PRO A 533 14.62 -66.08 -0.35
CA PRO A 533 16.07 -66.37 -0.41
C PRO A 533 16.49 -66.79 -1.86
N GLY A 534 17.69 -66.56 -2.41
CA GLY A 534 19.02 -66.82 -1.90
C GLY A 534 19.50 -68.20 -2.36
N GLU A 535 20.24 -68.32 -3.47
CA GLU A 535 21.40 -69.24 -3.66
C GLU A 535 21.98 -69.28 -5.10
N ASN A 536 23.25 -69.69 -5.14
CA ASN A 536 24.22 -69.79 -6.25
C ASN A 536 23.72 -70.50 -7.53
N HIS A 537 24.22 -70.09 -8.70
CA HIS A 537 25.04 -70.95 -9.58
C HIS A 537 25.60 -70.21 -10.81
N GLN A 538 26.77 -70.70 -11.24
CA GLN A 538 27.65 -70.26 -12.31
C GLN A 538 27.05 -70.36 -13.74
N GLU A 539 27.50 -69.43 -14.59
CA GLU A 539 27.82 -69.48 -16.04
C GLU A 539 27.58 -70.79 -16.84
N PRO A 540 27.27 -70.72 -18.17
CA PRO A 540 28.29 -70.30 -19.14
C PRO A 540 27.85 -69.54 -20.40
N ALA A 541 28.87 -68.99 -21.05
CA ALA A 541 28.92 -68.38 -22.37
C ALA A 541 28.37 -69.27 -23.52
N GLN A 542 27.91 -68.65 -24.62
CA GLN A 542 28.61 -68.71 -25.92
C GLN A 542 27.81 -68.12 -27.11
N THR A 543 28.61 -67.59 -28.05
CA THR A 543 28.44 -67.55 -29.51
C THR A 543 27.61 -66.47 -30.21
N ALA A 544 28.36 -65.73 -31.03
CA ALA A 544 27.97 -64.85 -32.10
C ALA A 544 27.40 -65.60 -33.31
N VAL A 545 26.60 -64.91 -34.12
CA VAL A 545 26.58 -65.08 -35.59
C VAL A 545 26.35 -63.71 -36.24
N ALA A 546 27.24 -63.37 -37.18
CA ALA A 546 27.17 -62.24 -38.09
C ALA A 546 26.46 -62.65 -39.39
N ALA A 547 25.79 -61.71 -40.06
CA ALA A 547 25.79 -61.60 -41.53
C ALA A 547 25.18 -60.27 -42.00
N ASN A 548 25.91 -59.68 -42.93
CA ASN A 548 25.71 -58.43 -43.71
C ASN A 548 24.70 -58.68 -44.87
N PRO A 549 24.52 -57.88 -45.96
CA PRO A 549 25.07 -56.55 -46.31
C PRO A 549 24.20 -55.58 -47.20
N LEU A 550 24.75 -54.35 -47.42
CA LEU A 550 24.80 -53.51 -48.66
C LEU A 550 23.49 -52.92 -49.27
N SER A 551 23.40 -51.62 -49.61
CA SER A 551 24.12 -50.89 -50.70
C SER A 551 23.78 -49.36 -50.65
N PRO A 552 24.24 -48.45 -51.57
CA PRO A 552 25.60 -47.90 -51.66
C PRO A 552 25.71 -46.35 -51.86
N GLY A 553 26.80 -45.75 -51.34
CA GLY A 553 27.77 -44.88 -52.03
C GLY A 553 27.42 -43.49 -52.66
N ALA A 554 28.08 -42.43 -52.15
CA ALA A 554 28.77 -41.34 -52.89
C ALA A 554 29.63 -40.52 -51.89
N GLN A 555 30.99 -40.60 -51.87
CA GLN A 555 31.99 -39.71 -52.53
C GLN A 555 31.75 -38.20 -52.29
N LEU A 556 32.70 -37.31 -51.92
CA LEU A 556 34.16 -37.30 -51.85
C LEU A 556 34.60 -35.98 -51.14
N ALA A 557 35.88 -35.90 -50.77
CA ALA A 557 36.72 -34.70 -50.55
C ALA A 557 37.06 -34.28 -49.09
N ALA A 558 38.37 -34.30 -48.85
CA ALA A 558 39.08 -33.99 -47.61
C ALA A 558 39.57 -32.54 -47.59
N ILE A 559 39.53 -31.90 -46.41
CA ILE A 559 40.41 -30.79 -46.02
C ILE A 559 40.77 -30.96 -44.53
N GLY A 560 42.05 -30.80 -44.22
CA GLY A 560 42.69 -31.21 -42.96
C GLY A 560 42.46 -30.33 -41.73
N GLU A 561 42.50 -31.04 -40.60
CA GLU A 561 43.15 -30.73 -39.32
C GLU A 561 42.96 -29.35 -38.64
N SER A 562 42.19 -29.38 -37.54
CA SER A 562 42.65 -28.91 -36.22
C SER A 562 41.61 -29.26 -35.14
N LYS A 563 41.60 -30.50 -34.64
CA LYS A 563 40.87 -30.84 -33.40
C LYS A 563 41.73 -31.69 -32.49
N LYS A 564 42.07 -31.12 -31.32
CA LYS A 564 42.70 -31.78 -30.17
C LYS A 564 42.02 -33.13 -29.90
N ALA A 565 42.72 -34.23 -30.20
CA ALA A 565 42.29 -35.56 -29.84
C ALA A 565 42.26 -35.70 -28.31
N LYS A 566 41.04 -35.82 -27.73
CA LYS A 566 40.86 -36.21 -26.33
C LYS A 566 41.36 -37.65 -26.19
N ARG A 567 42.56 -37.81 -25.63
CA ARG A 567 43.13 -39.11 -25.27
C ARG A 567 42.20 -39.79 -24.25
N GLU A 568 41.48 -40.82 -24.68
CA GLU A 568 40.60 -41.57 -23.79
C GLU A 568 41.38 -42.13 -22.60
N LEU A 569 40.89 -41.88 -21.38
CA LEU A 569 41.48 -42.44 -20.17
C LEU A 569 41.42 -43.96 -20.23
N SER A 570 42.55 -44.63 -19.95
CA SER A 570 42.59 -46.08 -19.83
C SER A 570 41.61 -46.58 -18.77
N GLN A 571 41.08 -47.78 -18.96
CA GLN A 571 40.05 -48.39 -18.09
C GLN A 571 40.46 -48.37 -16.60
N SER A 572 41.76 -48.50 -16.31
CA SER A 572 42.34 -48.40 -14.96
C SER A 572 42.26 -46.99 -14.36
N LYS A 573 42.49 -45.93 -15.14
CA LYS A 573 42.37 -44.54 -14.67
C LYS A 573 40.91 -44.13 -14.44
N ARG A 574 39.97 -44.60 -15.28
CA ARG A 574 38.52 -44.39 -15.07
C ARG A 574 38.03 -45.07 -13.79
N ALA A 575 38.48 -46.30 -13.52
CA ALA A 575 38.15 -47.00 -12.28
C ALA A 575 38.71 -46.28 -11.03
N ALA A 576 39.92 -45.71 -11.11
CA ALA A 576 40.50 -44.92 -10.02
C ALA A 576 39.73 -43.61 -9.78
N GLN A 577 39.34 -42.89 -10.84
CA GLN A 577 38.52 -41.67 -10.72
C GLN A 577 37.14 -41.96 -10.14
N ASN A 578 36.48 -43.06 -10.53
CA ASN A 578 35.19 -43.44 -9.96
C ASN A 578 35.29 -43.79 -8.47
N ARG A 579 36.36 -44.47 -8.04
CA ARG A 579 36.61 -44.71 -6.60
C ARG A 579 36.86 -43.41 -5.84
N ALA A 580 37.61 -42.48 -6.40
CA ALA A 580 37.84 -41.16 -5.79
C ALA A 580 36.55 -40.35 -5.69
N ALA A 581 35.73 -40.34 -6.73
CA ALA A 581 34.44 -39.67 -6.77
C ALA A 581 33.46 -40.25 -5.73
N GLN A 582 33.41 -41.58 -5.60
CA GLN A 582 32.59 -42.26 -4.59
C GLN A 582 33.04 -41.92 -3.15
N ARG A 583 34.36 -41.84 -2.91
CA ARG A 583 34.89 -41.42 -1.60
C ARG A 583 34.53 -39.97 -1.28
N ALA A 584 34.69 -39.07 -2.25
CA ALA A 584 34.31 -37.66 -2.10
C ALA A 584 32.80 -37.49 -1.87
N PHE A 585 31.97 -38.31 -2.53
CA PHE A 585 30.52 -38.31 -2.32
C PHE A 585 30.15 -38.79 -0.91
N ARG A 586 30.78 -39.86 -0.41
CA ARG A 586 30.56 -40.35 0.96
C ARG A 586 30.96 -39.31 2.01
N GLN A 587 32.12 -38.68 1.86
CA GLN A 587 32.56 -37.60 2.76
C GLN A 587 31.58 -36.42 2.79
N ARG A 588 31.06 -35.98 1.62
CA ARG A 588 30.05 -34.92 1.58
C ARG A 588 28.75 -35.33 2.24
N LYS A 589 28.30 -36.57 2.01
CA LYS A 589 27.09 -37.11 2.66
C LYS A 589 27.24 -37.16 4.17
N GLU A 590 28.37 -37.64 4.69
CA GLU A 590 28.65 -37.68 6.12
C GLU A 590 28.74 -36.28 6.74
N GLY A 591 29.35 -35.32 6.05
CA GLY A 591 29.38 -33.92 6.47
C GLY A 591 27.98 -33.30 6.52
N TYR A 592 27.14 -33.61 5.54
CA TYR A 592 25.75 -33.14 5.50
C TYR A 592 24.90 -33.76 6.60
N ILE A 593 25.07 -35.06 6.89
CA ILE A 593 24.40 -35.74 8.01
C ILE A 593 24.79 -35.10 9.34
N LYS A 594 26.08 -34.86 9.58
CA LYS A 594 26.54 -34.19 10.82
C LYS A 594 25.97 -32.78 10.97
N LYS A 595 25.83 -32.05 9.86
CA LYS A 595 25.19 -30.72 9.86
C LYS A 595 23.71 -30.81 10.21
N LEU A 596 22.98 -31.77 9.65
CA LEU A 596 21.57 -32.01 9.98
C LEU A 596 21.39 -32.42 11.44
N GLU A 597 22.23 -33.32 11.95
CA GLU A 597 22.22 -33.72 13.36
C GLU A 597 22.48 -32.52 14.29
N GLN A 598 23.37 -31.61 13.90
CA GLN A 598 23.63 -30.38 14.64
C GLN A 598 22.41 -29.44 14.63
N GLN A 599 21.77 -29.26 13.48
CA GLN A 599 20.56 -28.43 13.37
C GLN A 599 19.39 -29.01 14.18
N VAL A 600 19.24 -30.33 14.23
CA VAL A 600 18.21 -30.98 15.06
C VAL A 600 18.47 -30.75 16.55
N ARG A 601 19.74 -30.78 17.00
CA ARG A 601 20.10 -30.44 18.38
C ARG A 601 19.79 -28.98 18.71
N GLU A 602 20.20 -28.05 17.85
CA GLU A 602 19.91 -26.62 18.00
C GLU A 602 18.40 -26.33 18.05
N PHE A 603 17.61 -27.06 17.25
CA PHE A 603 16.15 -26.95 17.28
C PHE A 603 15.55 -27.47 18.60
N GLY A 604 16.09 -28.55 19.15
CA GLY A 604 15.69 -29.06 20.47
C GLY A 604 16.02 -28.07 21.59
N ASP A 605 17.18 -27.43 21.54
CA ASP A 605 17.56 -26.40 22.51
C ASP A 605 16.64 -25.18 22.40
N LEU A 606 16.28 -24.77 21.19
CA LEU A 606 15.33 -23.69 20.95
C LEU A 606 13.91 -24.04 21.44
N GLU A 607 13.44 -25.27 21.21
CA GLU A 607 12.14 -25.74 21.70
C GLU A 607 12.09 -25.71 23.24
N ASN A 608 13.17 -26.15 23.90
CA ASN A 608 13.28 -26.09 25.36
C ASN A 608 13.29 -24.64 25.86
N THR A 609 14.06 -23.75 25.21
CA THR A 609 14.09 -22.31 25.52
C THR A 609 12.69 -21.69 25.38
N PHE A 610 11.96 -22.04 24.32
CA PHE A 610 10.61 -21.56 24.09
C PHE A 610 9.64 -22.02 25.19
N LYS A 611 9.70 -23.29 25.61
CA LYS A 611 8.88 -23.81 26.72
C LYS A 611 9.14 -23.07 28.03
N VAL A 612 10.41 -22.72 28.31
CA VAL A 612 10.77 -21.93 29.50
C VAL A 612 10.15 -20.53 29.42
N VAL A 613 10.37 -19.80 28.32
CA VAL A 613 9.80 -18.44 28.14
C VAL A 613 8.26 -18.46 28.16
N GLN A 614 7.64 -19.51 27.64
CA GLN A 614 6.20 -19.68 27.70
C GLN A 614 5.72 -19.87 29.14
N SER A 615 6.43 -20.68 29.93
CA SER A 615 6.11 -20.88 31.36
C SER A 615 6.27 -19.59 32.18
N GLU A 616 7.30 -18.80 31.92
CA GLU A 616 7.53 -17.49 32.56
C GLU A 616 6.41 -16.51 32.21
N ASN A 617 5.98 -16.47 30.94
CA ASN A 617 4.84 -15.65 30.52
C ASN A 617 3.54 -16.03 31.24
N TYR A 618 3.27 -17.32 31.42
CA TYR A 618 2.10 -17.78 32.19
C TYR A 618 2.20 -17.39 33.67
N ALA A 619 3.39 -17.48 34.27
CA ALA A 619 3.63 -17.06 35.64
C ALA A 619 3.42 -15.55 35.81
N LEU A 620 3.94 -14.72 34.88
CA LEU A 620 3.76 -13.28 34.87
C LEU A 620 2.29 -12.87 34.73
N ARG A 621 1.54 -13.52 33.83
CA ARG A 621 0.09 -13.29 33.70
C ARG A 621 -0.65 -13.60 34.99
N SER A 622 -0.32 -14.71 35.63
CA SER A 622 -0.92 -15.09 36.92
C SER A 622 -0.59 -14.09 38.02
N TYR A 623 0.64 -13.56 38.04
CA TYR A 623 1.08 -12.54 38.98
C TYR A 623 0.35 -11.21 38.78
N VAL A 624 0.17 -10.76 37.53
CA VAL A 624 -0.59 -9.54 37.21
C VAL A 624 -2.05 -9.66 37.66
N VAL A 625 -2.69 -10.80 37.40
CA VAL A 625 -4.07 -11.06 37.84
C VAL A 625 -4.15 -11.05 39.38
N HIS A 626 -3.16 -11.62 40.07
CA HIS A 626 -3.09 -11.60 41.53
C HIS A 626 -2.92 -10.18 42.09
N LEU A 627 -2.07 -9.35 41.47
CA LEU A 627 -1.89 -7.94 41.85
C LEU A 627 -3.18 -7.13 41.63
N GLN A 628 -3.87 -7.35 40.51
CA GLN A 628 -5.16 -6.71 40.23
C GLN A 628 -6.23 -7.10 41.26
N SER A 629 -6.30 -8.38 41.64
CA SER A 629 -7.19 -8.84 42.72
C SER A 629 -6.86 -8.20 44.07
N ARG A 630 -5.58 -8.05 44.42
CA ARG A 630 -5.15 -7.37 45.65
C ARG A 630 -5.49 -5.88 45.65
N LEU A 631 -5.33 -5.19 44.53
CA LEU A 631 -5.69 -3.77 44.38
C LEU A 631 -7.20 -3.56 44.54
N LEU A 632 -8.01 -4.46 43.97
CA LEU A 632 -9.47 -4.44 44.14
C LEU A 632 -9.87 -4.67 45.61
N ASN A 633 -9.16 -5.53 46.33
CA ASN A 633 -9.42 -5.77 47.76
C ASN A 633 -8.93 -4.63 48.68
N THR A 634 -8.05 -3.75 48.22
CA THR A 634 -7.53 -2.61 49.02
C THR A 634 -8.31 -1.32 48.83
N GLN A 635 -9.17 -1.20 47.82
CA GLN A 635 -10.00 -0.01 47.58
C GLN A 635 -11.31 0.03 48.40
N GLY A 636 -11.43 -0.77 49.48
CA GLY A 636 -12.69 -0.99 50.20
C GLY A 636 -12.89 -0.32 51.57
N GLU A 637 -11.86 0.15 52.29
CA GLU A 637 -12.05 0.75 53.63
C GLU A 637 -11.05 1.88 53.91
N TYR A 638 -11.56 3.11 54.03
CA TYR A 638 -10.83 4.21 54.67
C TYR A 638 -11.18 4.23 56.17
N PRO A 639 -10.19 4.23 57.09
CA PRO A 639 -10.49 4.43 58.50
C PRO A 639 -10.98 5.86 58.76
N PRO A 640 -11.93 6.07 59.70
CA PRO A 640 -12.36 7.42 60.06
C PRO A 640 -11.19 8.20 60.69
N PRO A 641 -11.13 9.53 60.47
CA PRO A 641 -10.06 10.36 61.00
C PRO A 641 -10.10 10.43 62.55
N PRO A 642 -8.96 10.71 63.20
CA PRO A 642 -8.87 10.85 64.66
C PRO A 642 -9.81 11.95 65.19
N PRO A 643 -10.28 11.85 66.46
CA PRO A 643 -11.35 12.68 67.03
C PRO A 643 -11.06 14.19 67.18
N ASN A 644 -9.97 14.72 66.60
CA ASN A 644 -9.47 16.07 66.84
C ASN A 644 -9.50 16.98 65.59
N ILE A 645 -10.14 16.57 64.49
CA ILE A 645 -10.25 17.38 63.26
C ILE A 645 -11.72 17.66 62.97
N ASN A 646 -12.13 18.91 63.11
CA ASN A 646 -13.47 19.38 62.76
C ASN A 646 -13.41 20.05 61.37
N LEU A 647 -13.98 19.41 60.34
CA LEU A 647 -13.92 19.86 58.93
C LEU A 647 -14.99 20.87 58.53
N THR A 648 -15.73 21.46 59.48
CA THR A 648 -16.75 22.48 59.19
C THR A 648 -16.36 23.85 59.72
N GLN A 649 -15.33 24.49 59.13
CA GLN A 649 -15.17 25.95 59.17
C GLN A 649 -14.08 26.44 58.21
N THR A 650 -14.50 27.03 57.09
CA THR A 650 -14.08 28.35 56.54
C THR A 650 -14.41 28.42 55.04
N ALA A 651 -15.58 28.96 54.74
CA ALA A 651 -15.87 29.56 53.45
C ALA A 651 -15.24 30.97 53.42
N GLY A 652 -14.59 31.31 52.30
CA GLY A 652 -14.26 32.69 51.95
C GLY A 652 -12.78 32.97 51.74
N LEU A 653 -12.30 32.77 50.51
CA LEU A 653 -11.40 33.67 49.75
C LEU A 653 -11.02 33.00 48.40
N PRO A 654 -11.12 33.68 47.24
CA PRO A 654 -10.74 33.11 45.95
C PRO A 654 -9.21 33.12 45.73
N PRO A 655 -8.63 32.11 45.04
CA PRO A 655 -7.20 32.06 44.73
C PRO A 655 -6.81 32.98 43.56
N PRO A 656 -5.54 33.44 43.48
CA PRO A 656 -5.06 34.36 42.46
C PRO A 656 -4.85 33.67 41.09
N PRO A 657 -4.91 34.41 39.97
CA PRO A 657 -4.76 33.83 38.62
C PRO A 657 -3.30 33.53 38.28
N ILE A 658 -3.08 32.37 37.64
CA ILE A 658 -1.80 31.90 37.10
C ILE A 658 -1.61 32.49 35.69
N ALA A 659 -0.47 33.14 35.45
CA ALA A 659 -0.13 33.79 34.18
C ALA A 659 0.34 32.80 33.10
N ALA A 660 -0.14 32.98 31.87
CA ALA A 660 0.29 32.26 30.67
C ALA A 660 1.55 32.88 30.03
N PRO A 661 2.41 32.11 29.34
CA PRO A 661 3.58 32.65 28.66
C PRO A 661 3.19 33.35 27.35
N HIS A 662 3.55 34.63 27.23
CA HIS A 662 3.30 35.46 26.04
C HIS A 662 4.34 35.24 24.93
N ALA A 663 3.86 35.16 23.70
CA ALA A 663 4.63 35.27 22.46
C ALA A 663 5.19 36.70 22.25
N PRO A 664 6.35 36.88 21.59
CA PRO A 664 6.86 38.21 21.26
C PRO A 664 6.26 38.74 19.93
N PRO A 665 5.89 40.03 19.84
CA PRO A 665 5.43 40.64 18.60
C PRO A 665 6.57 41.26 17.77
N LEU A 666 6.33 41.32 16.46
CA LEU A 666 7.07 42.08 15.46
C LEU A 666 6.71 43.59 15.54
N SER A 667 7.70 44.50 15.52
CA SER A 667 7.63 45.71 14.67
C SER A 667 8.98 46.43 14.48
N ALA A 668 9.08 47.08 13.33
CA ALA A 668 10.23 47.68 12.68
C ALA A 668 10.89 48.92 13.32
N ALA A 669 12.15 49.10 12.89
CA ALA A 669 12.79 50.35 12.42
C ALA A 669 13.51 51.30 13.40
N ALA A 670 14.81 51.43 13.09
CA ALA A 670 15.57 52.66 12.88
C ALA A 670 16.43 53.26 14.02
N ALA A 671 17.74 53.32 13.68
CA ALA A 671 18.69 54.42 13.83
C ALA A 671 19.58 54.54 15.07
N ALA A 672 20.89 54.46 14.76
CA ALA A 672 22.04 55.19 15.31
C ALA A 672 22.57 54.78 16.69
N ALA A 673 23.86 54.89 17.03
CA ALA A 673 25.15 54.97 16.33
C ALA A 673 26.21 55.13 17.45
N ALA A 674 27.43 54.62 17.21
CA ALA A 674 28.70 54.99 17.89
C ALA A 674 28.83 54.58 19.38
N SER A 675 29.96 54.20 19.97
CA SER A 675 31.42 54.14 19.69
C SER A 675 32.00 53.34 20.88
N ALA A 676 33.00 52.47 20.85
CA ALA A 676 34.43 52.68 20.62
C ALA A 676 35.14 51.50 21.33
N ALA A 677 36.22 50.97 20.75
CA ALA A 677 37.18 50.06 21.40
C ALA A 677 38.40 50.88 21.92
N PRO A 678 39.58 50.33 22.34
CA PRO A 678 40.00 48.94 22.64
C PRO A 678 40.96 48.80 23.88
N ALA A 679 41.65 47.63 23.99
CA ALA A 679 42.93 47.31 24.68
C ALA A 679 42.85 46.69 26.11
N ALA A 680 43.70 45.76 26.59
CA ALA A 680 44.76 44.89 26.04
C ALA A 680 45.21 43.82 27.09
N ALA A 681 45.64 42.64 26.58
CA ALA A 681 46.65 41.63 26.98
C ALA A 681 47.09 41.28 28.44
N GLY A 682 47.07 39.96 28.74
CA GLY A 682 48.13 39.14 29.41
C GLY A 682 47.95 38.73 30.88
N PRO A 683 48.74 37.77 31.45
CA PRO A 683 49.00 36.36 31.10
C PRO A 683 48.80 35.37 32.34
N PRO A 684 49.09 34.05 32.27
CA PRO A 684 48.62 33.00 33.21
C PRO A 684 49.68 32.46 34.21
N PRO A 685 49.31 31.54 35.14
CA PRO A 685 50.21 30.42 35.49
C PRO A 685 49.55 29.04 35.80
N GLN A 686 50.46 28.08 36.03
CA GLN A 686 50.47 26.59 35.93
C GLN A 686 49.98 25.74 37.14
N PRO A 687 49.98 24.37 37.04
CA PRO A 687 49.32 23.41 37.94
C PRO A 687 50.25 22.64 38.90
N GLN A 688 49.68 22.00 39.94
CA GLN A 688 50.28 21.05 40.90
C GLN A 688 49.14 20.16 41.46
N SER A 689 49.23 18.89 41.88
CA SER A 689 50.17 17.75 41.87
C SER A 689 49.47 16.65 42.70
N ALA A 690 49.55 15.37 42.31
CA ALA A 690 49.07 14.21 43.11
C ALA A 690 50.05 13.81 44.23
N PRO A 691 49.61 13.05 45.28
CA PRO A 691 50.04 11.63 45.44
C PRO A 691 48.95 10.72 46.11
N GLU A 692 48.76 9.42 45.80
CA GLU A 692 49.54 8.17 45.97
C GLU A 692 49.34 7.43 47.34
N HIS A 693 48.65 6.27 47.37
CA HIS A 693 48.99 4.99 48.09
C HIS A 693 47.79 4.01 48.28
N ALA A 694 48.06 2.70 48.14
CA ALA A 694 47.22 1.51 48.42
C ALA A 694 47.78 0.76 49.68
N PRO A 695 47.41 -0.51 50.06
CA PRO A 695 46.25 -1.39 49.80
C PRO A 695 45.66 -2.08 51.09
N GLN A 696 44.52 -2.80 51.01
CA GLN A 696 44.24 -4.15 51.63
C GLN A 696 42.74 -4.52 51.78
N ASP A 697 42.36 -5.59 51.07
CA ASP A 697 41.69 -6.85 51.47
C ASP A 697 40.22 -7.01 51.99
N VAL A 698 39.52 -7.91 51.28
CA VAL A 698 38.37 -8.82 51.55
C VAL A 698 36.96 -8.32 51.95
N GLY A 699 35.93 -8.75 51.18
CA GLY A 699 34.61 -9.10 51.74
C GLY A 699 33.35 -8.84 50.88
N VAL A 700 32.83 -9.92 50.29
CA VAL A 700 31.56 -10.12 49.53
C VAL A 700 30.31 -9.34 50.02
N SER A 701 29.63 -8.61 49.13
CA SER A 701 28.19 -8.75 48.76
C SER A 701 27.66 -7.46 48.11
N SER A 702 27.31 -7.51 46.82
CA SER A 702 26.50 -6.46 46.19
C SER A 702 25.52 -7.11 45.20
N THR A 703 24.29 -6.59 45.20
CA THR A 703 23.14 -7.14 44.49
C THR A 703 23.15 -6.70 43.01
N PRO A 704 22.40 -7.36 42.11
CA PRO A 704 22.34 -7.00 40.68
C PRO A 704 21.92 -5.55 40.40
N LEU A 705 21.33 -4.85 41.39
CA LEU A 705 20.92 -3.45 41.27
C LEU A 705 22.10 -2.46 41.36
N GLU A 706 23.18 -2.78 42.08
CA GLU A 706 24.34 -1.88 42.22
C GLU A 706 25.28 -1.94 41.00
N ALA A 707 25.35 -3.10 40.33
CA ALA A 707 26.08 -3.26 39.07
C ALA A 707 25.46 -2.45 37.91
N VAL A 708 24.13 -2.27 37.93
CA VAL A 708 23.41 -1.45 36.95
C VAL A 708 23.63 0.05 37.22
N ALA A 709 23.68 0.46 38.50
CA ALA A 709 23.96 1.85 38.85
C ALA A 709 25.39 2.30 38.51
N GLN A 710 26.39 1.41 38.65
CA GLN A 710 27.78 1.70 38.26
C GLN A 710 28.00 1.66 36.73
N ALA A 711 27.27 0.84 35.99
CA ALA A 711 27.31 0.84 34.52
C ALA A 711 26.70 2.12 33.93
N VAL A 712 25.61 2.63 34.53
CA VAL A 712 24.96 3.88 34.10
C VAL A 712 25.79 5.12 34.46
N ALA A 713 26.52 5.11 35.58
CA ALA A 713 27.45 6.18 35.94
C ALA A 713 28.74 6.18 35.07
N GLY A 714 29.20 5.01 34.61
CA GLY A 714 30.37 4.89 33.73
C GLY A 714 30.14 5.32 32.28
N LEU A 715 28.89 5.24 31.80
CA LEU A 715 28.49 5.71 30.47
C LEU A 715 28.34 7.24 30.41
N ALA A 716 27.86 7.88 31.48
CA ALA A 716 27.73 9.34 31.57
C ALA A 716 29.10 10.06 31.63
N ALA A 717 30.14 9.43 32.16
CA ALA A 717 31.50 9.99 32.20
C ALA A 717 32.27 9.88 30.87
N HIS A 718 31.77 9.09 29.91
CA HIS A 718 32.40 8.91 28.59
C HIS A 718 31.83 9.84 27.50
N GLU A 719 30.68 10.47 27.74
CA GLU A 719 30.08 11.46 26.83
C GLU A 719 30.58 12.91 27.08
N GLU A 720 31.09 13.23 28.28
CA GLU A 720 31.65 14.58 28.57
C GLU A 720 33.13 14.77 28.19
N LEU A 721 33.84 13.72 27.74
CA LEU A 721 35.26 13.80 27.33
C LEU A 721 35.48 13.78 25.80
N ALA A 722 34.42 13.64 24.99
CA ALA A 722 34.54 13.59 23.52
C ALA A 722 34.29 14.95 22.82
N GLN A 723 34.04 16.02 23.57
CA GLN A 723 33.78 17.36 23.04
C GLN A 723 34.69 18.42 23.66
N CYS A 724 36.01 18.29 23.50
CA CYS A 724 36.96 19.41 23.63
C CYS A 724 38.36 19.04 23.09
N GLU A 725 38.67 19.50 21.87
CA GLU A 725 39.88 20.26 21.48
C GLU A 725 40.41 19.97 20.06
N PRO A 726 40.94 21.01 19.36
CA PRO A 726 41.52 20.95 18.01
C PRO A 726 43.07 20.98 18.02
N HIS A 727 43.71 20.59 16.90
CA HIS A 727 45.05 21.01 16.37
C HIS A 727 45.47 20.00 15.26
N GLN A 728 45.77 20.30 14.00
CA GLN A 728 46.73 21.21 13.31
C GLN A 728 48.23 21.03 13.63
N GLN A 729 48.99 20.78 12.55
CA GLN A 729 50.46 20.82 12.27
C GLN A 729 51.22 19.48 12.34
N GLU A 730 51.67 18.89 11.20
CA GLU A 730 52.68 19.26 10.17
C GLU A 730 54.08 18.67 10.45
N HIS A 731 54.57 17.81 9.52
CA HIS A 731 55.92 17.78 8.94
C HIS A 731 55.96 16.66 7.86
N GLN A 732 55.98 17.04 6.57
CA GLN A 732 57.15 17.10 5.67
C GLN A 732 57.62 15.75 5.11
N GLU A 733 57.43 15.57 3.80
CA GLU A 733 58.50 15.20 2.85
C GLU A 733 58.04 15.42 1.39
N GLN A 734 58.80 16.23 0.65
CA GLN A 734 58.79 16.34 -0.83
C GLN A 734 59.89 15.42 -1.40
N PRO A 735 59.91 15.12 -2.73
CA PRO A 735 60.70 15.97 -3.62
C PRO A 735 60.13 16.21 -5.04
N HIS A 736 60.32 17.47 -5.48
CA HIS A 736 60.77 18.00 -6.78
C HIS A 736 60.03 17.78 -8.13
N HIS A 737 59.66 18.95 -8.67
CA HIS A 737 59.32 19.36 -10.03
C HIS A 737 60.43 19.19 -11.10
N GLN A 738 60.02 19.07 -12.37
CA GLN A 738 60.50 19.95 -13.45
C GLN A 738 59.47 20.13 -14.60
N HIS A 739 59.45 21.35 -15.13
CA HIS A 739 58.56 21.98 -16.12
C HIS A 739 58.70 21.49 -17.58
N GLN A 740 57.63 21.60 -18.38
CA GLN A 740 57.59 22.40 -19.63
C GLN A 740 56.16 22.49 -20.23
N SER A 741 55.98 23.42 -21.16
CA SER A 741 54.80 24.27 -21.43
C SER A 741 54.17 24.11 -22.82
N TYR A 742 52.81 24.14 -22.91
CA TYR A 742 51.85 24.58 -23.98
C TYR A 742 52.05 24.17 -25.48
N PRO A 743 51.06 24.29 -26.42
CA PRO A 743 49.74 24.97 -26.37
C PRO A 743 48.50 24.21 -26.95
N SER A 744 47.32 24.84 -26.79
CA SER A 744 45.99 24.52 -27.36
C SER A 744 45.90 24.57 -28.89
N PRO A 745 44.75 24.15 -29.47
CA PRO A 745 44.22 24.89 -30.62
C PRO A 745 42.73 25.26 -30.52
N ASP A 746 42.43 26.32 -31.28
CA ASP A 746 41.23 27.15 -31.36
C ASP A 746 40.03 26.56 -32.11
N TYR A 747 38.89 27.21 -31.80
CA TYR A 747 37.64 27.35 -32.54
C TYR A 747 37.75 27.52 -34.06
N LYS A 748 36.78 26.96 -34.80
CA LYS A 748 36.25 27.52 -36.06
C LYS A 748 34.73 27.38 -36.13
N GLN A 749 34.05 28.52 -36.25
CA GLN A 749 32.69 28.71 -36.79
C GLN A 749 32.74 28.80 -38.32
N GLU A 750 31.68 28.38 -39.03
CA GLU A 750 31.12 29.05 -40.24
C GLU A 750 29.81 28.35 -40.74
N PRO A 751 28.98 28.93 -41.66
CA PRO A 751 27.64 29.41 -41.32
C PRO A 751 26.44 28.87 -42.16
N CYS A 752 25.28 29.47 -41.88
CA CYS A 752 23.89 29.33 -42.37
C CYS A 752 23.64 29.32 -43.90
N GLU A 753 22.62 28.57 -44.37
CA GLU A 753 21.77 28.99 -45.52
C GLU A 753 20.40 28.29 -45.56
N GLN A 754 19.41 29.00 -46.09
CA GLN A 754 17.98 28.69 -46.20
C GLN A 754 17.56 28.16 -47.59
N ALA A 755 16.39 27.47 -47.63
CA ALA A 755 15.36 27.50 -48.69
C ALA A 755 15.64 26.76 -50.03
N PRO A 756 14.60 26.38 -50.82
CA PRO A 756 13.19 26.82 -50.84
C PRO A 756 12.14 25.85 -50.30
#